data_AF-A0A7S2XUH1-F1
#
_entry.id   AF-A0A7S2XUH1-F1
#
_cell.length_a   1.000
_cell.length_b   1.000
_cell.length_c   1.000
_cell.angle_alpha   90.00
_cell.angle_beta   90.00
_cell.angle_gamma   90.00
#
_symmetry.space_group_name_H-M   'P 1'
#
loop_
_entity.id
_entity.type
_entity.pdbx_description
1 polymer ?
#
loop_
_entity_poly.entity_id
_entity_poly.type
_entity_poly.pdbx_seq_one_letter_code
_entity_poly.pdbx_strand_id
1 'polypeptide(L)'
;MATEAAATTVEVKDKQGNVLGKVNVGDTRTQVLERLGCSGGLFDKNNLGLLGEDCITLEGAPYQFREPPPQQNAVGPPTKKRKSFAAIVASFFPNRMPAFAFSETKLLIEITKNTGSRRFSLDKEKEKIIPSVKEKDRPILGQHLKFVNREKSVNHLMKHAAEQFDLYLRDGGLTEHRAQWAACSGGPGLGKTTFCRKAFTKAVDACPNGPTEANDCLWKGVDNKEDFYRVVKTCVVTGRQYRISFGGSRMIADAEFLAPDVSFASRLTSCLTTKARAVPNLHNLLLRLTGGVRSSLVVINFDETNMLLKHTKGTDYLLAVLAAVQAFNREHKGFVFCIMSGTNVHELHEVLKVSSNGQAPLEIPLPLLQHDHVLEILMDLASRCSDDGDSATVGDHVSYVLDILGGVPRYIEVLVFLLGMNNKTRCFNPAIYPSRLFNDSDQNQPHCLLDKIKTAISAKYGESFVAVVAKVTREALSPLLATSLFQWSITRDDMFGEHTIGDLESKGILFVEQTNDPTSPVAKYTTAFPLLLLTYLFENGDATANVPMLLRNFDFKLSSDQNEKNTLAIFALKCEALAALKKPITVNALLPGNAQELEWQHEAMSFDSFEVQDAQSQVTMTTWNSYLSKLTTGGGFLVNAKGTPFCDMIIVAKGGTRVILIQEKQAEVAKAAAIGLKRVPTLDYALVEREHKKCEVNTSHLFVMISDKDFTSSDMLKGNEIVLSATNHVDAFGPLLALLRLHNHGHRSKLHP
;
A
#
# COMPACT_ATOMS: atom_id res chain seq x y z
N MET A 1 -12.81 -43.99 -52.24
CA MET A 1 -12.13 -44.73 -51.15
C MET A 1 -11.52 -43.70 -50.22
N ALA A 2 -12.16 -43.43 -49.09
CA ALA A 2 -11.63 -42.54 -48.06
C ALA A 2 -10.62 -43.33 -47.22
N THR A 3 -9.38 -42.86 -47.17
CA THR A 3 -8.32 -43.40 -46.30
C THR A 3 -8.65 -43.06 -44.85
N GLU A 4 -8.94 -44.07 -44.02
CA GLU A 4 -9.04 -43.94 -42.56
C GLU A 4 -7.71 -43.43 -42.01
N ALA A 5 -7.73 -42.24 -41.39
CA ALA A 5 -6.58 -41.73 -40.66
C ALA A 5 -6.33 -42.62 -39.44
N ALA A 6 -5.12 -43.18 -39.33
CA ALA A 6 -4.74 -44.02 -38.20
C ALA A 6 -4.91 -43.25 -36.88
N ALA A 7 -5.77 -43.76 -35.99
CA ALA A 7 -5.99 -43.18 -34.67
C ALA A 7 -4.67 -43.14 -33.88
N THR A 8 -4.31 -41.96 -33.38
CA THR A 8 -3.10 -41.81 -32.57
C THR A 8 -3.33 -42.40 -31.18
N THR A 9 -2.49 -43.34 -30.74
CA THR A 9 -2.63 -44.02 -29.44
C THR A 9 -1.51 -43.65 -28.46
N VAL A 10 -1.80 -43.68 -27.16
CA VAL A 10 -0.82 -43.53 -26.07
C VAL A 10 -0.92 -44.68 -25.06
N GLU A 11 0.16 -44.96 -24.35
CA GLU A 11 0.23 -46.04 -23.36
C GLU A 11 -0.27 -45.60 -21.97
N VAL A 12 -1.03 -46.49 -21.33
CA VAL A 12 -1.37 -46.42 -19.91
C VAL A 12 -0.55 -47.47 -19.16
N LYS A 13 0.15 -47.06 -18.11
CA LYS A 13 0.99 -47.92 -17.27
C LYS A 13 0.42 -48.08 -15.87
N ASP A 14 0.67 -49.19 -15.20
CA ASP A 14 0.38 -49.36 -13.79
C ASP A 14 1.42 -48.64 -12.90
N LYS A 15 1.30 -48.78 -11.58
CA LYS A 15 2.22 -48.18 -10.60
C LYS A 15 3.64 -48.80 -10.67
N GLN A 16 3.77 -50.00 -11.21
CA GLN A 16 5.01 -50.76 -11.39
C GLN A 16 5.67 -50.47 -12.75
N GLY A 17 5.02 -49.69 -13.61
CA GLY A 17 5.51 -49.32 -14.94
C GLY A 17 5.15 -50.31 -16.04
N ASN A 18 4.36 -51.35 -15.75
CA ASN A 18 3.88 -52.29 -16.75
C ASN A 18 2.78 -51.64 -17.60
N VAL A 19 2.77 -51.89 -18.90
CA VAL A 19 1.75 -51.36 -19.81
C VAL A 19 0.45 -52.11 -19.60
N LEU A 20 -0.59 -51.42 -19.12
CA LEU A 20 -1.94 -51.95 -18.97
C LEU A 20 -2.69 -51.97 -20.31
N GLY A 21 -2.38 -51.03 -21.21
CA GLY A 21 -2.95 -51.01 -22.56
C GLY A 21 -2.64 -49.72 -23.34
N LYS A 22 -3.05 -49.69 -24.61
CA LYS A 22 -3.00 -48.51 -25.47
C LYS A 22 -4.39 -47.92 -25.65
N VAL A 23 -4.49 -46.60 -25.55
CA VAL A 23 -5.76 -45.85 -25.61
C VAL A 23 -5.67 -44.77 -26.68
N ASN A 24 -6.80 -44.43 -27.30
CA ASN A 24 -6.82 -43.44 -28.37
C ASN A 24 -6.76 -42.04 -27.76
N VAL A 25 -5.98 -41.16 -28.40
CA VAL A 25 -6.05 -39.73 -28.14
C VAL A 25 -7.46 -39.26 -28.48
N GLY A 26 -8.13 -38.62 -27.54
CA GLY A 26 -9.54 -38.24 -27.61
C GLY A 26 -10.48 -39.11 -26.79
N ASP A 27 -10.09 -40.34 -26.40
CA ASP A 27 -10.92 -41.16 -25.49
C ASP A 27 -11.07 -40.44 -24.13
N THR A 28 -12.27 -40.46 -23.55
CA THR A 28 -12.47 -39.94 -22.19
C THR A 28 -11.91 -40.91 -21.15
N ARG A 29 -11.59 -40.42 -19.94
CA ARG A 29 -11.18 -41.28 -18.83
C ARG A 29 -12.13 -42.46 -18.62
N THR A 30 -13.44 -42.24 -18.69
CA THR A 30 -14.44 -43.30 -18.51
C THR A 30 -14.29 -44.38 -19.58
N GLN A 31 -14.16 -43.99 -20.85
CA GLN A 31 -13.95 -44.91 -21.98
C GLN A 31 -12.64 -45.68 -21.85
N VAL A 32 -11.58 -45.03 -21.37
CA VAL A 32 -10.29 -45.68 -21.11
C VAL A 32 -10.39 -46.71 -19.99
N LEU A 33 -10.99 -46.34 -18.86
CA LEU A 33 -11.12 -47.25 -17.72
C LEU A 33 -12.01 -48.45 -18.03
N GLU A 34 -13.09 -48.23 -18.78
CA GLU A 34 -13.97 -49.28 -19.29
C GLU A 34 -13.21 -50.21 -20.25
N ARG A 35 -12.42 -49.66 -21.17
CA ARG A 35 -11.61 -50.46 -22.11
C ARG A 35 -10.49 -51.24 -21.43
N LEU A 36 -9.89 -50.68 -20.38
CA LEU A 36 -8.86 -51.35 -19.58
C LEU A 36 -9.46 -52.32 -18.55
N GLY A 37 -10.79 -52.38 -18.38
CA GLY A 37 -11.45 -53.22 -17.39
C GLY A 37 -11.06 -52.90 -15.95
N CYS A 38 -10.66 -51.65 -15.67
CA CYS A 38 -10.08 -51.24 -14.39
C CYS A 38 -10.93 -50.16 -13.71
N SER A 39 -11.12 -50.25 -12.40
CA SER A 39 -11.78 -49.21 -11.59
C SER A 39 -10.73 -48.43 -10.77
N GLY A 40 -10.47 -47.18 -11.14
CA GLY A 40 -9.45 -46.38 -10.45
C GLY A 40 -9.21 -45.00 -11.04
N GLY A 41 -8.09 -44.38 -10.65
CA GLY A 41 -7.66 -43.08 -11.16
C GLY A 41 -6.72 -43.24 -12.35
N LEU A 42 -6.85 -42.37 -13.35
CA LEU A 42 -5.91 -42.26 -14.46
C LEU A 42 -5.18 -40.92 -14.33
N PHE A 43 -3.86 -40.92 -14.35
CA PHE A 43 -3.02 -39.76 -14.06
C PHE A 43 -2.14 -39.44 -15.26
N ASP A 44 -1.97 -38.18 -15.60
CA ASP A 44 -1.05 -37.75 -16.66
C ASP A 44 0.43 -37.80 -16.19
N LYS A 45 1.36 -37.45 -17.10
CA LYS A 45 2.80 -37.38 -16.81
C LYS A 45 3.17 -36.42 -15.66
N ASN A 46 2.29 -35.48 -15.32
CA ASN A 46 2.46 -34.51 -14.23
C ASN A 46 1.81 -34.98 -12.92
N ASN A 47 1.33 -36.23 -12.87
CA ASN A 47 0.59 -36.79 -11.74
C ASN A 47 -0.75 -36.10 -11.46
N LEU A 48 -1.35 -35.45 -12.46
CA LEU A 48 -2.70 -34.89 -12.36
C LEU A 48 -3.72 -35.97 -12.74
N GLY A 49 -4.64 -36.28 -11.82
CA GLY A 49 -5.71 -37.23 -12.08
C GLY A 49 -6.72 -36.65 -13.07
N LEU A 50 -6.95 -37.36 -14.17
CA LEU A 50 -8.01 -37.06 -15.13
C LEU A 50 -9.38 -37.19 -14.47
N LEU A 51 -10.29 -36.28 -14.79
CA LEU A 51 -11.70 -36.31 -14.41
C LEU A 51 -12.51 -37.08 -15.47
N GLY A 52 -13.75 -37.48 -15.13
CA GLY A 52 -14.53 -38.46 -15.91
C GLY A 52 -14.59 -38.22 -17.43
N GLU A 53 -14.81 -36.97 -17.84
CA GLU A 53 -14.90 -36.56 -19.25
C GLU A 53 -13.60 -35.99 -19.82
N ASP A 54 -12.50 -36.05 -19.08
CA ASP A 54 -11.22 -35.55 -19.59
C ASP A 54 -10.70 -36.52 -20.64
N CYS A 55 -10.34 -35.96 -21.80
CA CYS A 55 -9.82 -36.72 -22.92
C CYS A 55 -8.33 -37.01 -22.77
N ILE A 56 -7.93 -38.19 -23.24
CA ILE A 56 -6.53 -38.53 -23.46
C ILE A 56 -5.93 -37.59 -24.49
N THR A 57 -4.78 -37.01 -24.18
CA THR A 57 -4.01 -36.15 -25.08
C THR A 57 -2.60 -36.69 -25.25
N LEU A 58 -1.96 -36.34 -26.36
CA LEU A 58 -0.53 -36.63 -26.57
C LEU A 58 0.34 -35.95 -25.50
N GLU A 59 -0.02 -34.73 -25.11
CA GLU A 59 0.76 -33.94 -24.15
C GLU A 59 0.71 -34.52 -22.73
N GLY A 60 -0.38 -35.20 -22.36
CA GLY A 60 -0.55 -35.83 -21.06
C GLY A 60 0.15 -37.18 -20.89
N ALA A 61 0.60 -37.81 -21.99
CA ALA A 61 1.28 -39.09 -21.93
C ALA A 61 2.71 -38.98 -21.34
N PRO A 62 3.23 -40.02 -20.64
CA PRO A 62 2.58 -41.29 -20.36
C PRO A 62 1.52 -41.19 -19.25
N TYR A 63 0.46 -41.99 -19.36
CA TYR A 63 -0.59 -42.05 -18.35
C TYR A 63 -0.32 -43.17 -17.35
N GLN A 64 -0.59 -42.94 -16.07
CA GLN A 64 -0.49 -43.92 -15.00
C GLN A 64 -1.86 -44.25 -14.40
N PHE A 65 -2.19 -45.54 -14.30
CA PHE A 65 -3.34 -46.02 -13.55
C PHE A 65 -2.97 -46.20 -12.07
N ARG A 66 -3.90 -45.84 -11.17
CA ARG A 66 -3.78 -46.13 -9.74
C ARG A 66 -5.10 -46.66 -9.20
N GLU A 67 -5.01 -47.79 -8.52
CA GLU A 67 -6.13 -48.35 -7.76
C GLU A 67 -6.56 -47.39 -6.64
N PRO A 68 -7.87 -47.31 -6.35
CA PRO A 68 -8.34 -46.61 -5.17
C PRO A 68 -7.78 -47.30 -3.91
N PRO A 69 -7.43 -46.55 -2.85
CA PRO A 69 -6.96 -47.16 -1.63
C PRO A 69 -8.02 -48.14 -1.08
N PRO A 70 -7.62 -49.31 -0.55
CA PRO A 70 -8.56 -50.27 0.01
C PRO A 70 -9.38 -49.57 1.10
N GLN A 71 -10.70 -49.59 0.93
CA GLN A 71 -11.62 -49.13 1.97
C GLN A 71 -11.38 -50.01 3.19
N GLN A 72 -10.80 -49.45 4.26
CA GLN A 72 -10.73 -50.14 5.53
C GLN A 72 -12.17 -50.40 5.99
N ASN A 73 -12.55 -51.67 6.05
CA ASN A 73 -13.81 -52.13 6.61
C ASN A 73 -13.94 -51.58 8.04
N ALA A 74 -14.77 -50.55 8.20
CA ALA A 74 -15.07 -49.99 9.50
C ALA A 74 -15.94 -50.98 10.27
N VAL A 75 -15.32 -51.68 11.21
CA VAL A 75 -16.00 -52.39 12.31
C VAL A 75 -16.77 -51.34 13.10
N GLY A 76 -18.10 -51.44 13.11
CA GLY A 76 -18.97 -50.49 13.80
C GLY A 76 -18.76 -50.48 15.32
N PRO A 77 -18.75 -49.31 15.99
CA PRO A 77 -18.72 -49.25 17.44
C PRO A 77 -20.15 -49.30 18.04
N PRO A 78 -20.28 -49.75 19.30
CA PRO A 78 -21.55 -50.11 19.92
C PRO A 78 -22.42 -48.91 20.28
N THR A 79 -23.73 -49.14 20.26
CA THR A 79 -24.79 -48.21 20.65
C THR A 79 -24.63 -47.69 22.08
N LYS A 80 -24.32 -46.40 22.22
CA LYS A 80 -24.70 -45.60 23.40
C LYS A 80 -25.37 -44.30 22.95
N LYS A 81 -26.59 -44.10 23.45
CA LYS A 81 -27.50 -42.98 23.15
C LYS A 81 -26.80 -41.62 23.26
N ARG A 82 -26.61 -40.92 22.14
CA ARG A 82 -26.41 -39.47 22.08
C ARG A 82 -27.61 -38.83 21.39
N LYS A 83 -28.22 -37.85 22.08
CA LYS A 83 -29.30 -37.00 21.54
C LYS A 83 -28.81 -36.36 20.24
N SER A 84 -29.60 -36.49 19.17
CA SER A 84 -29.23 -36.09 17.82
C SER A 84 -29.28 -34.57 17.62
N PHE A 85 -28.21 -34.04 17.03
CA PHE A 85 -28.06 -32.67 16.51
C PHE A 85 -29.12 -32.28 15.45
N ALA A 86 -29.85 -33.27 14.92
CA ALA A 86 -30.94 -33.10 13.95
C ALA A 86 -32.16 -32.34 14.48
N ALA A 87 -32.33 -32.23 15.81
CA ALA A 87 -33.43 -31.47 16.41
C ALA A 87 -33.18 -29.94 16.49
N ILE A 88 -31.93 -29.49 16.35
CA ILE A 88 -31.56 -28.06 16.43
C ILE A 88 -31.62 -27.39 15.04
N VAL A 89 -31.46 -28.16 13.97
CA VAL A 89 -31.47 -27.64 12.59
C VAL A 89 -32.90 -27.53 12.02
N ALA A 90 -33.86 -28.29 12.56
CA ALA A 90 -35.24 -28.30 12.08
C ALA A 90 -36.10 -27.09 12.56
N SER A 91 -35.59 -26.23 13.45
CA SER A 91 -36.34 -25.07 13.97
C SER A 91 -36.06 -23.74 13.24
N PHE A 92 -35.17 -23.72 12.23
CA PHE A 92 -34.76 -22.47 11.56
C PHE A 92 -35.33 -22.25 10.15
N PHE A 93 -36.09 -23.19 9.58
CA PHE A 93 -36.68 -23.02 8.24
C PHE A 93 -38.11 -23.58 8.13
N PRO A 94 -39.15 -22.81 8.51
CA PRO A 94 -40.50 -23.12 8.09
C PRO A 94 -40.72 -22.42 6.75
N ASN A 95 -40.44 -23.13 5.64
CA ASN A 95 -41.26 -23.10 4.42
C ASN A 95 -40.56 -23.84 3.29
N ARG A 96 -41.20 -24.93 2.84
CA ARG A 96 -41.03 -25.45 1.49
C ARG A 96 -41.44 -24.36 0.50
N MET A 97 -40.63 -24.09 -0.52
CA MET A 97 -41.09 -23.40 -1.71
C MET A 97 -40.58 -24.08 -2.99
N PRO A 98 -41.31 -23.87 -4.11
CA PRO A 98 -41.47 -24.84 -5.17
C PRO A 98 -40.46 -24.65 -6.31
N ALA A 99 -40.40 -25.66 -7.19
CA ALA A 99 -39.68 -25.60 -8.45
C ALA A 99 -40.11 -24.38 -9.28
N PHE A 100 -39.19 -23.48 -9.58
CA PHE A 100 -39.36 -22.44 -10.59
C PHE A 100 -38.18 -22.46 -11.56
N ALA A 101 -38.53 -22.55 -12.85
CA ALA A 101 -37.65 -22.46 -13.98
C ALA A 101 -37.05 -21.05 -14.08
N PHE A 102 -35.73 -20.96 -14.28
CA PHE A 102 -35.06 -19.71 -14.61
C PHE A 102 -34.86 -19.60 -16.12
N SER A 103 -35.39 -18.52 -16.70
CA SER A 103 -35.01 -18.03 -18.03
C SER A 103 -33.58 -17.48 -17.98
N GLU A 104 -32.85 -17.74 -19.05
CA GLU A 104 -31.47 -17.32 -19.28
C GLU A 104 -31.26 -15.81 -19.08
N THR A 105 -30.40 -15.43 -18.14
CA THR A 105 -29.72 -14.14 -18.17
C THR A 105 -28.23 -14.41 -18.01
N LYS A 106 -27.48 -14.22 -19.10
CA LYS A 106 -26.02 -14.39 -19.14
C LYS A 106 -25.34 -13.38 -18.21
N LEU A 107 -24.92 -13.84 -17.05
CA LEU A 107 -23.93 -13.15 -16.23
C LEU A 107 -22.54 -13.42 -16.84
N LEU A 108 -21.91 -12.40 -17.41
CA LEU A 108 -20.45 -12.45 -17.56
C LEU A 108 -19.88 -12.50 -16.13
N ILE A 109 -18.82 -13.26 -15.94
CA ILE A 109 -17.93 -13.18 -14.78
C ILE A 109 -16.59 -12.77 -15.37
N GLU A 110 -15.94 -11.74 -14.83
CA GLU A 110 -14.57 -11.44 -15.23
C GLU A 110 -13.65 -12.38 -14.45
N ILE A 111 -13.68 -13.66 -14.84
CA ILE A 111 -12.66 -14.63 -14.48
C ILE A 111 -11.56 -14.38 -15.50
N THR A 112 -10.55 -13.57 -15.13
CA THR A 112 -9.34 -13.54 -15.95
C THR A 112 -8.80 -14.96 -16.04
N LYS A 113 -8.95 -15.57 -17.22
CA LYS A 113 -8.03 -16.58 -17.74
C LYS A 113 -6.63 -15.93 -17.74
N ASN A 114 -5.95 -15.94 -16.60
CA ASN A 114 -4.54 -16.27 -16.66
C ASN A 114 -4.51 -17.73 -17.09
N THR A 115 -4.52 -17.97 -18.40
CA THR A 115 -4.23 -19.28 -19.00
C THR A 115 -2.76 -19.70 -18.77
N GLY A 116 -2.08 -19.08 -17.81
CA GLY A 116 -0.98 -19.64 -17.03
C GLY A 116 -1.13 -19.26 -15.56
N SER A 117 -1.87 -20.07 -14.79
CA SER A 117 -1.53 -20.23 -13.37
C SER A 117 -0.12 -20.80 -13.31
N ARG A 118 0.72 -20.33 -12.36
CA ARG A 118 2.14 -20.67 -12.08
C ARG A 118 3.11 -19.61 -12.61
N ARG A 119 3.77 -18.88 -11.70
CA ARG A 119 4.92 -17.95 -11.93
C ARG A 119 4.76 -16.69 -12.79
N PHE A 120 3.70 -16.57 -13.60
CA PHE A 120 3.53 -15.56 -14.66
C PHE A 120 3.88 -14.09 -14.33
N SER A 121 3.61 -13.59 -13.11
CA SER A 121 3.87 -12.17 -12.81
C SER A 121 5.29 -11.87 -12.34
N LEU A 122 6.00 -12.82 -11.74
CA LEU A 122 7.45 -12.68 -11.48
C LEU A 122 8.23 -13.01 -12.76
N ASP A 123 7.70 -13.90 -13.60
CA ASP A 123 8.26 -14.14 -14.94
C ASP A 123 8.15 -12.88 -15.80
N LYS A 124 7.04 -12.14 -15.73
CA LYS A 124 6.88 -10.82 -16.36
C LYS A 124 7.85 -9.74 -15.87
N GLU A 125 8.34 -9.83 -14.64
CA GLU A 125 9.44 -8.96 -14.16
C GLU A 125 10.77 -9.33 -14.83
N LYS A 126 10.93 -10.60 -15.23
CA LYS A 126 12.13 -11.12 -15.91
C LYS A 126 12.03 -11.01 -17.43
N GLU A 127 10.84 -10.74 -17.98
CA GLU A 127 10.64 -10.55 -19.43
C GLU A 127 11.38 -9.30 -19.90
N LYS A 128 12.25 -9.49 -20.90
CA LYS A 128 12.94 -8.38 -21.58
C LYS A 128 11.98 -7.55 -22.43
N ILE A 129 10.96 -8.17 -23.02
CA ILE A 129 10.03 -7.47 -23.93
C ILE A 129 8.88 -6.90 -23.12
N ILE A 130 8.85 -5.57 -22.98
CA ILE A 130 7.75 -4.86 -22.33
C ILE A 130 6.69 -4.50 -23.40
N PRO A 131 5.40 -4.86 -23.21
CA PRO A 131 4.37 -4.55 -24.19
C PRO A 131 3.98 -3.07 -24.16
N SER A 132 3.47 -2.57 -25.30
CA SER A 132 2.75 -1.30 -25.32
C SER A 132 1.39 -1.44 -24.62
N VAL A 133 1.07 -0.52 -23.71
CA VAL A 133 -0.12 -0.61 -22.84
C VAL A 133 -1.03 0.60 -23.07
N LYS A 134 -2.33 0.40 -23.30
CA LYS A 134 -3.30 1.50 -23.41
C LYS A 134 -3.61 2.10 -22.04
N GLU A 135 -3.99 3.37 -21.99
CA GLU A 135 -4.33 4.08 -20.74
C GLU A 135 -5.34 3.34 -19.85
N LYS A 136 -6.43 2.82 -20.45
CA LYS A 136 -7.44 2.02 -19.74
C LYS A 136 -6.90 0.71 -19.15
N ASP A 137 -5.82 0.19 -19.73
CA ASP A 137 -5.19 -1.08 -19.38
C ASP A 137 -3.91 -0.87 -18.54
N ARG A 138 -3.63 0.37 -18.09
CA ARG A 138 -2.49 0.74 -17.26
C ARG A 138 -2.16 -0.23 -16.10
N PRO A 139 -3.13 -0.80 -15.35
CA PRO A 139 -2.85 -1.81 -14.32
C PRO A 139 -2.05 -3.02 -14.77
N ILE A 140 -2.02 -3.33 -16.07
CA ILE A 140 -1.20 -4.41 -16.64
C ILE A 140 0.28 -4.09 -16.52
N LEU A 141 0.67 -2.82 -16.64
CA LEU A 141 2.06 -2.37 -16.54
C LEU A 141 2.67 -2.70 -15.17
N GLY A 142 1.87 -2.61 -14.10
CA GLY A 142 2.28 -2.98 -12.74
C GLY A 142 2.73 -4.45 -12.60
N GLN A 143 2.38 -5.34 -13.55
CA GLN A 143 2.86 -6.73 -13.54
C GLN A 143 4.32 -6.86 -13.99
N HIS A 144 4.82 -5.89 -14.74
CA HIS A 144 6.18 -5.83 -15.23
C HIS A 144 7.11 -5.07 -14.29
N LEU A 145 6.57 -4.29 -13.33
CA LEU A 145 7.38 -3.58 -12.34
C LEU A 145 7.95 -4.54 -11.29
N LYS A 146 9.22 -4.31 -10.91
CA LYS A 146 9.96 -5.13 -9.95
C LYS A 146 9.28 -5.17 -8.58
N PHE A 147 9.23 -6.36 -7.97
CA PHE A 147 8.69 -6.55 -6.63
C PHE A 147 9.79 -6.38 -5.56
N VAL A 148 9.82 -5.19 -4.95
CA VAL A 148 10.87 -4.72 -4.00
C VAL A 148 10.25 -4.19 -2.70
N ASN A 149 11.08 -4.07 -1.66
CA ASN A 149 10.71 -3.63 -0.30
C ASN A 149 9.59 -4.46 0.33
N ARG A 150 9.66 -5.78 0.16
CA ARG A 150 8.66 -6.73 0.67
C ARG A 150 9.30 -7.90 1.41
N GLU A 151 10.62 -7.91 1.53
CA GLU A 151 11.43 -8.99 2.08
C GLU A 151 11.01 -9.30 3.52
N LYS A 152 10.90 -8.27 4.38
CA LYS A 152 10.43 -8.40 5.76
C LYS A 152 8.99 -8.94 5.83
N SER A 153 8.08 -8.41 5.01
CA SER A 153 6.68 -8.85 4.96
C SER A 153 6.55 -10.30 4.46
N VAL A 154 7.35 -10.70 3.46
CA VAL A 154 7.42 -12.08 2.97
C VAL A 154 7.95 -13.00 4.06
N ASN A 155 9.03 -12.62 4.74
CA ASN A 155 9.58 -13.39 5.85
C ASN A 155 8.56 -13.57 6.99
N HIS A 156 7.86 -12.50 7.38
CA HIS A 156 6.82 -12.55 8.40
C HIS A 156 5.68 -13.52 8.02
N LEU A 157 5.25 -13.48 6.76
CA LEU A 157 4.27 -14.42 6.22
C LEU A 157 4.78 -15.87 6.16
N MET A 158 6.05 -16.09 5.79
CA MET A 158 6.65 -17.43 5.75
C MET A 158 6.77 -18.04 7.14
N LYS A 159 7.17 -17.23 8.14
CA LYS A 159 7.23 -17.65 9.54
C LYS A 159 5.86 -18.10 10.04
N HIS A 160 4.83 -17.29 9.80
CA HIS A 160 3.45 -17.65 10.16
C HIS A 160 2.95 -18.92 9.49
N ALA A 161 3.18 -19.03 8.17
CA ALA A 161 2.75 -20.19 7.42
C ALA A 161 3.45 -21.47 7.90
N ALA A 162 4.73 -21.39 8.28
CA ALA A 162 5.48 -22.49 8.86
C ALA A 162 4.93 -22.86 10.24
N GLU A 163 4.73 -21.88 11.13
CA GLU A 163 4.16 -22.10 12.47
C GLU A 163 2.79 -22.80 12.39
N GLN A 164 1.89 -22.32 11.52
CA GLN A 164 0.58 -22.94 11.33
C GLN A 164 0.66 -24.34 10.72
N PHE A 165 1.60 -24.57 9.80
CA PHE A 165 1.81 -25.88 9.19
C PHE A 165 2.39 -26.90 10.18
N ASP A 166 3.36 -26.48 10.99
CA ASP A 166 3.97 -27.30 12.04
C ASP A 166 2.95 -27.66 13.13
N LEU A 167 2.11 -26.70 13.53
CA LEU A 167 0.97 -26.95 14.41
C LEU A 167 0.02 -28.01 13.82
N TYR A 168 -0.34 -27.86 12.55
CA TYR A 168 -1.19 -28.80 11.85
C TYR A 168 -0.60 -30.22 11.80
N LEU A 169 0.70 -30.36 11.50
CA LEU A 169 1.38 -31.66 11.44
C LEU A 169 1.51 -32.32 12.81
N ARG A 170 1.89 -31.54 13.83
CA ARG A 170 2.14 -32.04 15.19
C ARG A 170 0.86 -32.50 15.88
N ASP A 171 -0.22 -31.74 15.73
CA ASP A 171 -1.46 -31.98 16.45
C ASP A 171 -2.40 -32.96 15.69
N GLY A 172 -1.98 -33.46 14.52
CA GLY A 172 -2.79 -34.35 13.69
C GLY A 172 -4.02 -33.66 13.09
N GLY A 173 -3.88 -32.39 12.74
CA GLY A 173 -4.93 -31.49 12.28
C GLY A 173 -4.88 -30.14 13.01
N LEU A 174 -5.42 -29.07 12.39
CA LEU A 174 -5.41 -27.74 13.00
C LEU A 174 -6.67 -27.52 13.85
N THR A 175 -6.53 -27.54 15.17
CA THR A 175 -7.66 -27.32 16.11
C THR A 175 -8.20 -25.88 16.04
N GLU A 176 -9.48 -25.69 16.36
CA GLU A 176 -10.14 -24.39 16.20
C GLU A 176 -9.48 -23.24 16.97
N HIS A 177 -9.00 -23.52 18.19
CA HIS A 177 -8.41 -22.53 19.08
C HIS A 177 -6.95 -22.19 18.76
N ARG A 178 -6.38 -22.78 17.71
CA ARG A 178 -4.98 -22.55 17.28
C ARG A 178 -4.87 -22.07 15.84
N ALA A 179 -5.97 -22.09 15.10
CA ALA A 179 -5.99 -21.65 13.71
C ALA A 179 -5.99 -20.12 13.65
N GLN A 180 -4.96 -19.57 13.00
CA GLN A 180 -4.83 -18.13 12.84
C GLN A 180 -4.66 -17.75 11.36
N TRP A 181 -5.53 -16.86 10.90
CA TRP A 181 -5.53 -16.38 9.51
C TRP A 181 -4.45 -15.32 9.27
N ALA A 182 -4.00 -15.16 8.03
CA ALA A 182 -3.11 -14.06 7.63
C ALA A 182 -3.91 -12.95 6.95
N ALA A 183 -3.78 -11.71 7.44
CA ALA A 183 -4.41 -10.53 6.86
C ALA A 183 -3.35 -9.55 6.39
N CYS A 184 -3.33 -9.25 5.09
CA CYS A 184 -2.46 -8.21 4.55
C CYS A 184 -3.11 -6.84 4.73
N SER A 185 -2.48 -6.00 5.53
CA SER A 185 -2.98 -4.69 5.90
C SER A 185 -2.37 -3.56 5.06
N GLY A 186 -3.04 -2.41 5.06
CA GLY A 186 -2.53 -1.16 4.50
C GLY A 186 -3.51 -0.45 3.57
N GLY A 187 -3.30 0.86 3.38
CA GLY A 187 -4.17 1.72 2.57
C GLY A 187 -4.22 1.42 1.06
N PRO A 188 -4.99 2.22 0.31
CA PRO A 188 -5.13 2.08 -1.14
C PRO A 188 -3.78 2.19 -1.86
N GLY A 189 -3.52 1.32 -2.83
CA GLY A 189 -2.37 1.44 -3.73
C GLY A 189 -1.04 0.82 -3.25
N LEU A 190 -0.96 0.23 -2.05
CA LEU A 190 0.26 -0.45 -1.54
C LEU A 190 0.62 -1.79 -2.20
N GLY A 191 -0.19 -2.24 -3.15
CA GLY A 191 0.08 -3.49 -3.87
C GLY A 191 -0.23 -4.76 -3.08
N LYS A 192 -1.20 -4.73 -2.15
CA LYS A 192 -1.66 -5.91 -1.36
C LYS A 192 -1.95 -7.12 -2.23
N THR A 193 -2.76 -6.95 -3.27
CA THR A 193 -3.08 -8.00 -4.25
C THR A 193 -1.81 -8.58 -4.88
N THR A 194 -0.85 -7.73 -5.25
CA THR A 194 0.43 -8.15 -5.83
C THR A 194 1.25 -8.93 -4.80
N PHE A 195 1.31 -8.45 -3.56
CA PHE A 195 1.99 -9.12 -2.46
C PHE A 195 1.45 -10.53 -2.21
N CYS A 196 0.14 -10.67 -1.95
CA CYS A 196 -0.47 -11.98 -1.68
C CYS A 196 -0.18 -12.98 -2.80
N ARG A 197 -0.18 -12.51 -4.05
CA ARG A 197 0.08 -13.34 -5.24
C ARG A 197 1.55 -13.75 -5.39
N LYS A 198 2.50 -12.90 -4.99
CA LYS A 198 3.93 -13.09 -5.30
C LYS A 198 4.74 -13.65 -4.12
N ALA A 199 4.30 -13.45 -2.87
CA ALA A 199 5.11 -13.72 -1.69
C ALA A 199 5.73 -15.14 -1.64
N PHE A 200 4.92 -16.19 -1.77
CA PHE A 200 5.40 -17.59 -1.76
C PHE A 200 6.31 -17.90 -2.95
N THR A 201 6.01 -17.36 -4.13
CA THR A 201 6.86 -17.57 -5.32
C THR A 201 8.20 -16.85 -5.19
N LYS A 202 8.21 -15.62 -4.65
CA LYS A 202 9.43 -14.86 -4.35
C LYS A 202 10.30 -15.59 -3.32
N ALA A 203 9.70 -16.16 -2.28
CA ALA A 203 10.42 -16.94 -1.27
C ALA A 203 11.14 -18.16 -1.86
N VAL A 204 10.53 -18.85 -2.83
CA VAL A 204 11.15 -19.98 -3.55
C VAL A 204 12.24 -19.51 -4.52
N ASP A 205 11.97 -18.45 -5.29
CA ASP A 205 12.89 -17.93 -6.30
C ASP A 205 14.16 -17.32 -5.69
N ALA A 206 14.09 -16.77 -4.47
CA ALA A 206 15.25 -16.24 -3.75
C ALA A 206 16.25 -17.33 -3.34
N CYS A 207 15.80 -18.58 -3.23
CA CYS A 207 16.60 -19.71 -2.78
C CYS A 207 16.35 -20.92 -3.68
N PRO A 208 16.73 -20.91 -4.98
CA PRO A 208 16.34 -21.97 -5.92
C PRO A 208 16.85 -23.36 -5.53
N ASN A 209 17.98 -23.41 -4.82
CA ASN A 209 18.64 -24.62 -4.33
C ASN A 209 18.35 -24.91 -2.84
N GLY A 210 17.41 -24.18 -2.22
CA GLY A 210 17.12 -24.26 -0.79
C GLY A 210 17.74 -23.12 0.03
N PRO A 211 17.18 -22.82 1.22
CA PRO A 211 17.64 -21.75 2.09
C PRO A 211 18.93 -22.15 2.84
N THR A 212 20.02 -21.47 2.55
CA THR A 212 21.34 -21.60 3.22
C THR A 212 21.64 -20.35 4.04
N GLU A 213 22.55 -20.40 5.01
CA GLU A 213 22.91 -19.22 5.82
C GLU A 213 23.29 -17.98 4.98
N ALA A 214 23.80 -18.18 3.76
CA ALA A 214 24.23 -17.09 2.87
C ALA A 214 23.11 -16.46 2.03
N ASN A 215 21.97 -17.12 1.83
CA ASN A 215 20.88 -16.63 0.95
C ASN A 215 19.49 -16.64 1.65
N ASP A 216 19.45 -16.86 2.96
CA ASP A 216 18.22 -17.06 3.73
C ASP A 216 17.63 -15.78 4.35
N CYS A 217 17.68 -14.65 3.65
CA CYS A 217 17.09 -13.42 4.18
C CYS A 217 15.56 -13.52 4.31
N LEU A 218 14.90 -14.32 3.47
CA LEU A 218 13.45 -14.51 3.46
C LEU A 218 12.95 -15.64 4.38
N TRP A 219 13.79 -16.60 4.80
CA TRP A 219 13.40 -17.65 5.75
C TRP A 219 14.13 -17.58 7.09
N LYS A 220 14.85 -16.47 7.35
CA LYS A 220 15.43 -16.18 8.65
C LYS A 220 14.36 -16.31 9.76
N GLY A 221 14.64 -17.14 10.76
CA GLY A 221 13.74 -17.35 11.90
C GLY A 221 12.50 -18.21 11.60
N VAL A 222 12.47 -18.90 10.46
CA VAL A 222 11.48 -19.95 10.15
C VAL A 222 11.97 -21.27 10.74
N ASP A 223 11.19 -21.86 11.65
CA ASP A 223 11.48 -23.18 12.20
C ASP A 223 11.33 -24.26 11.11
N ASN A 224 12.18 -25.29 11.16
CA ASN A 224 12.20 -26.39 10.19
C ASN A 224 12.24 -25.92 8.71
N LYS A 225 12.90 -24.78 8.44
CA LYS A 225 12.88 -24.09 7.14
C LYS A 225 13.19 -24.97 5.93
N GLU A 226 14.09 -25.95 6.07
CA GLU A 226 14.45 -26.90 5.00
C GLU A 226 13.24 -27.72 4.53
N ASP A 227 12.51 -28.31 5.47
CA ASP A 227 11.36 -29.16 5.18
C ASP A 227 10.17 -28.32 4.72
N PHE A 228 9.91 -27.18 5.39
CA PHE A 228 8.84 -26.28 4.99
C PHE A 228 9.11 -25.66 3.61
N TYR A 229 10.36 -25.30 3.29
CA TYR A 229 10.76 -24.85 1.96
C TYR A 229 10.41 -25.88 0.87
N ARG A 230 10.65 -27.18 1.10
CA ARG A 230 10.29 -28.23 0.12
C ARG A 230 8.78 -28.30 -0.12
N VAL A 231 7.99 -28.14 0.93
CA VAL A 231 6.53 -28.11 0.85
C VAL A 231 6.06 -26.87 0.06
N VAL A 232 6.60 -25.70 0.38
CA VAL A 232 6.29 -24.45 -0.32
C VAL A 232 6.73 -24.51 -1.79
N LYS A 233 7.94 -24.98 -2.08
CA LYS A 233 8.45 -25.18 -3.45
C LYS A 233 7.53 -26.11 -4.24
N THR A 234 7.08 -27.20 -3.63
CA THR A 234 6.12 -28.13 -4.26
C THR A 234 4.79 -27.43 -4.55
N CYS A 235 4.25 -26.68 -3.59
CA CYS A 235 3.03 -25.88 -3.77
C CYS A 235 3.17 -24.89 -4.95
N VAL A 236 4.29 -24.15 -5.01
CA VAL A 236 4.58 -23.17 -6.06
C VAL A 236 4.73 -23.83 -7.43
N VAL A 237 5.56 -24.87 -7.55
CA VAL A 237 5.86 -25.56 -8.82
C VAL A 237 4.62 -26.27 -9.38
N THR A 238 3.83 -26.89 -8.51
CA THR A 238 2.59 -27.57 -8.92
C THR A 238 1.41 -26.61 -9.14
N GLY A 239 1.59 -25.32 -8.83
CA GLY A 239 0.56 -24.30 -9.03
C GLY A 239 -0.61 -24.38 -8.07
N ARG A 240 -0.38 -24.85 -6.84
CA ARG A 240 -1.39 -24.93 -5.76
C ARG A 240 -1.58 -23.60 -5.03
N GLN A 241 -1.47 -22.50 -5.77
CA GLN A 241 -1.70 -21.13 -5.30
C GLN A 241 -2.90 -20.56 -6.06
N TYR A 242 -3.98 -20.28 -5.35
CA TYR A 242 -5.25 -19.84 -5.92
C TYR A 242 -5.59 -18.42 -5.50
N ARG A 243 -6.30 -17.68 -6.36
CA ARG A 243 -6.81 -16.34 -6.06
C ARG A 243 -8.32 -16.31 -6.29
N ILE A 244 -9.04 -15.78 -5.33
CA ILE A 244 -10.46 -15.48 -5.41
C ILE A 244 -10.62 -13.98 -5.17
N SER A 245 -11.08 -13.27 -6.20
CA SER A 245 -11.24 -11.82 -6.19
C SER A 245 -12.71 -11.45 -5.95
N PHE A 246 -12.95 -10.55 -5.00
CA PHE A 246 -14.26 -9.97 -4.74
C PHE A 246 -14.37 -8.52 -5.26
N GLY A 247 -13.27 -7.92 -5.70
CA GLY A 247 -13.21 -6.57 -6.26
C GLY A 247 -13.49 -6.54 -7.76
N GLY A 248 -14.72 -6.17 -8.12
CA GLY A 248 -15.22 -5.88 -9.47
C GLY A 248 -16.66 -5.39 -9.36
N SER A 249 -17.19 -4.68 -10.37
CA SER A 249 -18.55 -4.07 -10.37
C SER A 249 -19.73 -5.07 -10.29
N ARG A 250 -19.50 -6.32 -9.86
CA ARG A 250 -20.51 -7.36 -9.75
C ARG A 250 -20.66 -7.75 -8.28
N MET A 251 -21.80 -7.38 -7.71
CA MET A 251 -22.24 -7.93 -6.43
C MET A 251 -22.35 -9.45 -6.53
N ILE A 252 -21.99 -10.14 -5.45
CA ILE A 252 -22.31 -11.58 -5.31
C ILE A 252 -23.82 -11.73 -5.38
N ALA A 253 -24.31 -12.61 -6.26
CA ALA A 253 -25.74 -12.83 -6.42
C ALA A 253 -26.35 -13.39 -5.12
N ASP A 254 -27.58 -13.02 -4.79
CA ASP A 254 -28.27 -13.49 -3.58
C ASP A 254 -28.28 -15.01 -3.43
N ALA A 255 -28.38 -15.74 -4.54
CA ALA A 255 -28.33 -17.20 -4.57
C ALA A 255 -27.00 -17.77 -4.06
N GLU A 256 -25.89 -17.05 -4.25
CA GLU A 256 -24.58 -17.49 -3.74
C GLU A 256 -24.46 -17.31 -2.23
N PHE A 257 -25.12 -16.31 -1.64
CA PHE A 257 -25.17 -16.13 -0.18
C PHE A 257 -25.97 -17.24 0.52
N LEU A 258 -26.95 -17.83 -0.16
CA LEU A 258 -27.79 -18.90 0.39
C LEU A 258 -27.09 -20.27 0.43
N ALA A 259 -26.03 -20.46 -0.37
CA ALA A 259 -25.29 -21.72 -0.48
C ALA A 259 -23.76 -21.47 -0.56
N PRO A 260 -23.14 -20.94 0.51
CA PRO A 260 -21.77 -20.44 0.50
C PRO A 260 -20.74 -21.51 0.11
N ASP A 261 -20.85 -22.73 0.65
CA ASP A 261 -19.93 -23.84 0.35
C ASP A 261 -19.96 -24.23 -1.12
N VAL A 262 -21.15 -24.28 -1.71
CA VAL A 262 -21.35 -24.63 -3.13
C VAL A 262 -20.85 -23.51 -4.03
N SER A 263 -21.10 -22.24 -3.68
CA SER A 263 -20.57 -21.08 -4.40
C SER A 263 -19.04 -21.04 -4.35
N PHE A 264 -18.44 -21.24 -3.16
CA PHE A 264 -17.00 -21.25 -3.01
C PHE A 264 -16.33 -22.39 -3.79
N ALA A 265 -16.90 -23.60 -3.73
CA ALA A 265 -16.46 -24.72 -4.56
C ALA A 265 -16.57 -24.40 -6.06
N SER A 266 -17.65 -23.72 -6.47
CA SER A 266 -17.88 -23.27 -7.84
C SER A 266 -16.83 -22.25 -8.29
N ARG A 267 -16.52 -21.26 -7.44
CA ARG A 267 -15.47 -20.26 -7.69
C ARG A 267 -14.11 -20.93 -7.82
N LEU A 268 -13.75 -21.80 -6.89
CA LEU A 268 -12.47 -22.51 -6.90
C LEU A 268 -12.34 -23.47 -8.09
N THR A 269 -13.42 -24.13 -8.50
CA THR A 269 -13.42 -24.98 -9.70
C THR A 269 -13.38 -24.17 -10.98
N SER A 270 -13.95 -22.98 -11.00
CA SER A 270 -13.80 -22.06 -12.13
C SER A 270 -12.35 -21.56 -12.24
N CYS A 271 -11.58 -21.52 -11.14
CA CYS A 271 -10.13 -21.33 -11.21
C CYS A 271 -9.40 -22.53 -11.83
N LEU A 272 -9.95 -23.74 -11.69
CA LEU A 272 -9.35 -24.99 -12.21
C LEU A 272 -9.79 -25.33 -13.63
N THR A 273 -11.01 -24.94 -14.01
CA THR A 273 -11.67 -25.37 -15.25
C THR A 273 -12.19 -24.15 -15.99
N THR A 274 -11.91 -24.09 -17.30
CA THR A 274 -12.31 -22.95 -18.15
C THR A 274 -13.81 -22.90 -18.47
N LYS A 275 -14.60 -23.82 -17.88
CA LYS A 275 -16.06 -23.90 -18.00
C LYS A 275 -16.62 -24.12 -16.60
N ALA A 276 -17.56 -23.28 -16.17
CA ALA A 276 -18.34 -23.50 -14.95
C ALA A 276 -19.17 -24.78 -15.10
N ARG A 277 -18.64 -25.91 -14.63
CA ARG A 277 -19.40 -27.15 -14.46
C ARG A 277 -19.92 -27.22 -13.03
N ALA A 278 -21.04 -27.90 -12.82
CA ALA A 278 -21.53 -28.22 -11.48
C ALA A 278 -20.43 -28.91 -10.69
N VAL A 279 -20.09 -28.33 -9.54
CA VAL A 279 -18.94 -28.76 -8.73
C VAL A 279 -19.40 -29.66 -7.59
N PRO A 280 -18.65 -30.72 -7.25
CA PRO A 280 -18.89 -31.51 -6.05
C PRO A 280 -18.81 -30.66 -4.77
N ASN A 281 -19.31 -31.21 -3.66
CA ASN A 281 -19.08 -30.67 -2.31
C ASN A 281 -17.64 -30.12 -2.14
N LEU A 282 -17.51 -28.91 -1.60
CA LEU A 282 -16.24 -28.20 -1.33
C LEU A 282 -15.17 -29.10 -0.71
N HIS A 283 -15.56 -29.96 0.24
CA HIS A 283 -14.67 -30.90 0.89
C HIS A 283 -13.93 -31.81 -0.12
N ASN A 284 -14.66 -32.36 -1.09
CA ASN A 284 -14.09 -33.22 -2.13
C ASN A 284 -13.16 -32.44 -3.07
N LEU A 285 -13.46 -31.16 -3.32
CA LEU A 285 -12.60 -30.31 -4.13
C LEU A 285 -11.27 -30.05 -3.43
N LEU A 286 -11.31 -29.67 -2.14
CA LEU A 286 -10.10 -29.46 -1.34
C LEU A 286 -9.27 -30.76 -1.23
N LEU A 287 -9.91 -31.91 -0.99
CA LEU A 287 -9.28 -33.23 -1.01
C LEU A 287 -8.52 -33.51 -2.31
N ARG A 288 -9.11 -33.14 -3.45
CA ARG A 288 -8.46 -33.28 -4.77
C ARG A 288 -7.28 -32.33 -4.92
N LEU A 289 -7.42 -31.09 -4.48
CA LEU A 289 -6.36 -30.09 -4.56
C LEU A 289 -5.14 -30.45 -3.71
N THR A 290 -5.36 -31.02 -2.53
CA THR A 290 -4.29 -31.51 -1.67
C THR A 290 -3.79 -32.90 -2.06
N GLY A 291 -4.58 -33.64 -2.84
CA GLY A 291 -4.37 -35.06 -3.13
C GLY A 291 -4.62 -35.95 -1.91
N GLY A 292 -5.25 -35.45 -0.85
CA GLY A 292 -5.40 -36.14 0.43
C GLY A 292 -4.09 -36.37 1.18
N VAL A 293 -3.00 -35.73 0.77
CA VAL A 293 -1.68 -35.92 1.36
C VAL A 293 -1.51 -34.97 2.54
N ARG A 294 -1.18 -35.52 3.72
CA ARG A 294 -1.00 -34.75 4.96
C ARG A 294 -0.02 -33.58 4.81
N SER A 295 1.13 -33.82 4.20
CA SER A 295 2.19 -32.83 3.98
C SER A 295 1.95 -31.91 2.77
N SER A 296 0.77 -31.96 2.15
CA SER A 296 0.41 -31.05 1.06
C SER A 296 0.05 -29.67 1.61
N LEU A 297 0.58 -28.62 0.99
CA LEU A 297 0.15 -27.23 1.16
C LEU A 297 -0.64 -26.75 -0.07
N VAL A 298 -1.75 -26.06 0.17
CA VAL A 298 -2.50 -25.26 -0.79
C VAL A 298 -2.62 -23.85 -0.23
N VAL A 299 -2.32 -22.83 -1.04
CA VAL A 299 -2.48 -21.42 -0.65
C VAL A 299 -3.68 -20.82 -1.37
N ILE A 300 -4.59 -20.18 -0.63
CA ILE A 300 -5.76 -19.49 -1.19
C ILE A 300 -5.72 -18.02 -0.77
N ASN A 301 -5.63 -17.15 -1.77
CA ASN A 301 -5.65 -15.70 -1.60
C ASN A 301 -7.07 -15.17 -1.82
N PHE A 302 -7.67 -14.63 -0.77
CA PHE A 302 -8.91 -13.87 -0.81
C PHE A 302 -8.58 -12.39 -1.01
N ASP A 303 -8.90 -11.89 -2.20
CA ASP A 303 -8.52 -10.56 -2.65
C ASP A 303 -9.71 -9.60 -2.62
N GLU A 304 -9.49 -8.38 -2.10
CA GLU A 304 -10.55 -7.37 -1.88
C GLU A 304 -11.67 -7.88 -0.94
N THR A 305 -11.32 -8.61 0.12
CA THR A 305 -12.27 -9.25 1.05
C THR A 305 -13.19 -8.24 1.75
N ASN A 306 -12.75 -7.00 1.93
CA ASN A 306 -13.54 -5.88 2.45
C ASN A 306 -14.83 -5.62 1.63
N MET A 307 -14.88 -6.04 0.35
CA MET A 307 -16.10 -5.93 -0.45
C MET A 307 -17.25 -6.79 0.09
N LEU A 308 -16.94 -7.93 0.72
CA LEU A 308 -17.94 -8.80 1.35
C LEU A 308 -18.53 -8.15 2.61
N LEU A 309 -17.70 -7.41 3.34
CA LEU A 309 -18.07 -6.83 4.63
C LEU A 309 -19.05 -5.66 4.51
N LYS A 310 -19.26 -5.14 3.30
CA LYS A 310 -20.26 -4.10 3.00
C LYS A 310 -21.70 -4.56 3.25
N HIS A 311 -21.94 -5.87 3.36
CA HIS A 311 -23.26 -6.44 3.55
C HIS A 311 -23.21 -7.60 4.56
N THR A 312 -24.20 -7.70 5.45
CA THR A 312 -24.29 -8.78 6.45
C THR A 312 -24.22 -10.18 5.84
N LYS A 313 -24.95 -10.43 4.76
CA LYS A 313 -24.88 -11.72 4.03
C LYS A 313 -23.48 -12.05 3.49
N GLY A 314 -22.69 -11.03 3.13
CA GLY A 314 -21.32 -11.21 2.68
C GLY A 314 -20.37 -11.58 3.80
N THR A 315 -20.56 -10.99 4.98
CA THR A 315 -19.88 -11.40 6.22
C THR A 315 -20.21 -12.85 6.57
N ASP A 316 -21.49 -13.23 6.55
CA ASP A 316 -21.94 -14.60 6.83
C ASP A 316 -21.34 -15.61 5.85
N TYR A 317 -21.30 -15.25 4.56
CA TYR A 317 -20.65 -16.06 3.53
C TYR A 317 -19.17 -16.29 3.82
N LEU A 318 -18.42 -15.23 4.17
CA LEU A 318 -17.00 -15.35 4.48
C LEU A 318 -16.79 -16.26 5.69
N LEU A 319 -17.55 -16.07 6.77
CA LEU A 319 -17.47 -16.91 7.96
C LEU A 319 -17.75 -18.39 7.65
N ALA A 320 -18.75 -18.69 6.83
CA ALA A 320 -19.06 -20.05 6.41
C ALA A 320 -17.91 -20.69 5.62
N VAL A 321 -17.32 -19.95 4.66
CA VAL A 321 -16.17 -20.42 3.88
C VAL A 321 -14.96 -20.70 4.77
N LEU A 322 -14.65 -19.82 5.72
CA LEU A 322 -13.54 -20.01 6.65
C LEU A 322 -13.76 -21.19 7.59
N ALA A 323 -14.99 -21.36 8.09
CA ALA A 323 -15.36 -22.52 8.90
C ALA A 323 -15.20 -23.83 8.11
N ALA A 324 -15.59 -23.86 6.82
CA ALA A 324 -15.43 -25.03 5.98
C ALA A 324 -13.95 -25.38 5.72
N VAL A 325 -13.10 -24.38 5.46
CA VAL A 325 -11.65 -24.58 5.33
C VAL A 325 -11.03 -25.08 6.63
N GLN A 326 -11.44 -24.52 7.77
CA GLN A 326 -10.94 -24.95 9.08
C GLN A 326 -11.39 -26.38 9.42
N ALA A 327 -12.63 -26.77 9.07
CA ALA A 327 -13.11 -28.14 9.21
C ALA A 327 -12.27 -29.10 8.35
N PHE A 328 -11.93 -28.71 7.12
CA PHE A 328 -11.04 -29.50 6.27
C PHE A 328 -9.63 -29.66 6.88
N ASN A 329 -9.02 -28.57 7.38
CA ASN A 329 -7.70 -28.62 8.02
C ASN A 329 -7.69 -29.48 9.30
N ARG A 330 -8.82 -29.66 9.99
CA ARG A 330 -8.93 -30.58 11.13
C ARG A 330 -8.86 -32.04 10.75
N GLU A 331 -9.29 -32.41 9.54
CA GLU A 331 -9.30 -33.80 9.11
C GLU A 331 -7.91 -34.34 8.75
N HIS A 332 -6.89 -33.47 8.71
CA HIS A 332 -5.50 -33.86 8.46
C HIS A 332 -5.33 -34.60 7.13
N LYS A 333 -5.94 -34.04 6.08
CA LYS A 333 -5.96 -34.55 4.68
C LYS A 333 -5.28 -33.56 3.71
N GLY A 334 -4.37 -32.76 4.24
CA GLY A 334 -3.69 -31.66 3.59
C GLY A 334 -4.02 -30.33 4.24
N PHE A 335 -3.15 -29.36 4.06
CA PHE A 335 -3.23 -28.06 4.69
C PHE A 335 -3.59 -26.96 3.70
N VAL A 336 -4.65 -26.22 3.99
CA VAL A 336 -5.10 -25.04 3.24
C VAL A 336 -4.76 -23.80 4.05
N PHE A 337 -3.87 -22.97 3.51
CA PHE A 337 -3.46 -21.71 4.10
C PHE A 337 -4.13 -20.53 3.40
N CYS A 338 -4.87 -19.72 4.14
CA CYS A 338 -5.64 -18.61 3.60
C CYS A 338 -4.96 -17.27 3.90
N ILE A 339 -4.86 -16.43 2.86
CA ILE A 339 -4.39 -15.04 2.98
C ILE A 339 -5.52 -14.12 2.55
N MET A 340 -5.93 -13.21 3.42
CA MET A 340 -6.92 -12.19 3.10
C MET A 340 -6.26 -10.85 2.84
N SER A 341 -6.80 -10.07 1.91
CA SER A 341 -6.41 -8.68 1.73
C SER A 341 -7.64 -7.78 1.75
N GLY A 342 -7.49 -6.60 2.32
CA GLY A 342 -8.53 -5.60 2.39
C GLY A 342 -7.95 -4.21 2.60
N THR A 343 -8.69 -3.18 2.22
CA THR A 343 -8.29 -1.78 2.43
C THR A 343 -8.73 -1.25 3.80
N ASN A 344 -9.81 -1.79 4.38
CA ASN A 344 -10.18 -1.59 5.78
C ASN A 344 -9.81 -2.84 6.57
N VAL A 345 -8.82 -2.71 7.44
CA VAL A 345 -8.19 -3.83 8.13
C VAL A 345 -8.95 -4.19 9.39
N HIS A 346 -9.56 -3.21 10.06
CA HIS A 346 -10.21 -3.42 11.36
C HIS A 346 -11.49 -4.26 11.26
N GLU A 347 -12.40 -3.90 10.33
CA GLU A 347 -13.62 -4.70 10.08
C GLU A 347 -13.27 -6.13 9.67
N LEU A 348 -12.22 -6.29 8.85
CA LEU A 348 -11.74 -7.60 8.46
C LEU A 348 -11.16 -8.35 9.66
N HIS A 349 -10.39 -7.68 10.53
CA HIS A 349 -9.79 -8.30 11.71
C HIS A 349 -10.83 -8.81 12.69
N GLU A 350 -11.88 -8.05 12.96
CA GLU A 350 -12.95 -8.50 13.86
C GLU A 350 -13.68 -9.74 13.31
N VAL A 351 -13.99 -9.76 12.01
CA VAL A 351 -14.61 -10.92 11.36
C VAL A 351 -13.67 -12.13 11.38
N LEU A 352 -12.38 -11.93 11.09
CA LEU A 352 -11.39 -12.99 11.13
C LEU A 352 -11.23 -13.55 12.55
N LYS A 353 -11.19 -12.69 13.56
CA LYS A 353 -11.11 -13.05 14.98
C LYS A 353 -12.29 -13.89 15.42
N VAL A 354 -13.50 -13.59 14.94
CA VAL A 354 -14.69 -14.42 15.18
C VAL A 354 -14.50 -15.82 14.58
N SER A 355 -13.97 -15.92 13.36
CA SER A 355 -13.76 -17.22 12.68
C SER A 355 -12.62 -18.08 13.27
N SER A 356 -11.73 -17.49 14.07
CA SER A 356 -10.59 -18.15 14.73
C SER A 356 -10.79 -18.27 16.25
N ASN A 357 -12.04 -18.37 16.71
CA ASN A 357 -12.39 -18.52 18.13
C ASN A 357 -11.73 -17.47 19.05
N GLY A 358 -11.65 -16.22 18.60
CA GLY A 358 -11.13 -15.10 19.37
C GLY A 358 -9.65 -14.78 19.15
N GLN A 359 -8.90 -15.59 18.40
CA GLN A 359 -7.51 -15.27 18.05
C GLN A 359 -7.46 -14.19 16.97
N ALA A 360 -6.80 -13.06 17.24
CA ALA A 360 -6.62 -12.02 16.23
C ALA A 360 -5.85 -12.58 15.02
N PRO A 361 -6.18 -12.21 13.77
CA PRO A 361 -5.40 -12.61 12.61
C PRO A 361 -3.97 -12.07 12.71
N LEU A 362 -3.02 -12.75 12.07
CA LEU A 362 -1.69 -12.19 11.92
C LEU A 362 -1.72 -11.09 10.86
N GLU A 363 -1.35 -9.89 11.28
CA GLU A 363 -1.23 -8.74 10.40
C GLU A 363 0.09 -8.78 9.63
N ILE A 364 0.02 -8.70 8.30
CA ILE A 364 1.18 -8.60 7.43
C ILE A 364 1.29 -7.15 6.93
N PRO A 365 2.11 -6.30 7.58
CA PRO A 365 2.24 -4.90 7.20
C PRO A 365 2.98 -4.78 5.87
N LEU A 366 2.50 -3.88 5.01
CA LEU A 366 3.15 -3.54 3.75
C LEU A 366 3.68 -2.09 3.81
N PRO A 367 5.00 -1.88 3.87
CA PRO A 367 5.55 -0.53 3.96
C PRO A 367 5.42 0.23 2.63
N LEU A 368 5.54 1.55 2.69
CA LEU A 368 5.76 2.37 1.49
C LEU A 368 7.12 2.02 0.87
N LEU A 369 7.29 2.29 -0.44
CA LEU A 369 8.56 2.16 -1.12
C LEU A 369 9.50 3.27 -0.67
N GLN A 370 10.71 2.91 -0.23
CA GLN A 370 11.76 3.92 -0.01
C GLN A 370 12.31 4.40 -1.35
N HIS A 371 12.97 5.56 -1.35
CA HIS A 371 13.50 6.19 -2.57
C HIS A 371 14.35 5.22 -3.40
N ASP A 372 15.30 4.51 -2.78
CA ASP A 372 16.16 3.53 -3.46
C ASP A 372 15.38 2.41 -4.15
N HIS A 373 14.31 1.92 -3.51
CA HIS A 373 13.43 0.90 -4.09
C HIS A 373 12.66 1.43 -5.30
N VAL A 374 12.26 2.70 -5.27
CA VAL A 374 11.60 3.34 -6.41
C VAL A 374 12.58 3.49 -7.57
N LEU A 375 13.80 3.97 -7.31
CA LEU A 375 14.86 4.04 -8.32
C LEU A 375 15.15 2.67 -8.92
N GLU A 376 15.24 1.62 -8.09
CA GLU A 376 15.44 0.25 -8.54
C GLU A 376 14.34 -0.20 -9.52
N ILE A 377 13.07 0.07 -9.21
CA ILE A 377 11.95 -0.24 -10.11
C ILE A 377 12.08 0.50 -11.45
N LEU A 378 12.40 1.80 -11.41
CA LEU A 378 12.46 2.63 -12.60
C LEU A 378 13.60 2.22 -13.53
N MET A 379 14.78 1.95 -12.95
CA MET A 379 15.98 1.52 -13.66
C MET A 379 15.84 0.12 -14.23
N ASP A 380 15.26 -0.81 -13.46
CA ASP A 380 14.99 -2.18 -13.92
C ASP A 380 14.03 -2.22 -15.11
N LEU A 381 13.05 -1.31 -15.16
CA LEU A 381 12.19 -1.21 -16.34
C LEU A 381 12.93 -0.56 -17.52
N ALA A 382 13.77 0.45 -17.27
CA ALA A 382 14.51 1.15 -18.31
C ALA A 382 15.54 0.24 -19.01
N SER A 383 16.29 -0.54 -18.24
CA SER A 383 17.27 -1.51 -18.77
C SER A 383 16.64 -2.62 -19.60
N ARG A 384 15.35 -2.93 -19.38
CA ARG A 384 14.59 -3.86 -20.21
C ARG A 384 13.99 -3.19 -21.46
N CYS A 385 13.85 -1.86 -21.46
CA CYS A 385 13.32 -1.10 -22.59
C CYS A 385 14.40 -0.68 -23.60
N SER A 386 15.68 -0.69 -23.23
CA SER A 386 16.81 -0.31 -24.08
C SER A 386 18.11 -1.02 -23.68
N ASP A 387 18.94 -1.38 -24.65
CA ASP A 387 20.22 -2.08 -24.43
C ASP A 387 21.34 -1.16 -23.84
N ASP A 388 21.15 0.17 -23.78
CA ASP A 388 22.15 1.16 -23.35
C ASP A 388 22.16 1.47 -21.83
N GLY A 389 21.63 0.57 -20.99
CA GLY A 389 21.10 0.91 -19.65
C GLY A 389 22.05 1.04 -18.45
N ASP A 390 23.36 0.81 -18.57
CA ASP A 390 24.17 0.52 -17.37
C ASP A 390 24.78 1.74 -16.64
N SER A 391 24.54 3.00 -17.06
CA SER A 391 25.11 4.17 -16.35
C SER A 391 24.25 5.44 -16.28
N ALA A 392 23.00 5.43 -16.75
CA ALA A 392 22.17 6.64 -16.76
C ALA A 392 21.52 6.92 -15.38
N THR A 393 21.64 8.14 -14.90
CA THR A 393 20.95 8.63 -13.68
C THR A 393 19.57 9.18 -14.05
N VAL A 394 18.60 9.06 -13.12
CA VAL A 394 17.28 9.70 -13.29
C VAL A 394 17.48 11.22 -13.47
N GLY A 395 16.74 11.83 -14.38
CA GLY A 395 16.77 13.29 -14.56
C GLY A 395 16.28 14.04 -13.32
N ASP A 396 16.80 15.25 -13.09
CA ASP A 396 16.57 16.00 -11.86
C ASP A 396 15.08 16.29 -11.63
N HIS A 397 14.33 16.55 -12.71
CA HIS A 397 12.89 16.78 -12.62
C HIS A 397 12.13 15.55 -12.16
N VAL A 398 12.51 14.36 -12.66
CA VAL A 398 11.84 13.12 -12.27
C VAL A 398 12.21 12.78 -10.84
N SER A 399 13.48 12.93 -10.44
CA SER A 399 13.93 12.72 -9.06
C SER A 399 13.10 13.56 -8.07
N TYR A 400 12.94 14.84 -8.36
CA TYR A 400 12.10 15.73 -7.55
C TYR A 400 10.64 15.28 -7.47
N VAL A 401 10.06 14.82 -8.59
CA VAL A 401 8.70 14.26 -8.59
C VAL A 401 8.62 13.01 -7.71
N LEU A 402 9.63 12.14 -7.70
CA LEU A 402 9.65 10.95 -6.84
C LEU A 402 9.63 11.31 -5.36
N ASP A 403 10.43 12.30 -4.96
CA ASP A 403 10.48 12.78 -3.57
C ASP A 403 9.11 13.32 -3.12
N ILE A 404 8.36 13.90 -4.05
CA ILE A 404 7.03 14.45 -3.81
C ILE A 404 5.92 13.38 -3.80
N LEU A 405 5.96 12.40 -4.71
CA LEU A 405 4.97 11.32 -4.74
C LEU A 405 5.08 10.38 -3.55
N GLY A 406 6.28 10.30 -2.96
CA GLY A 406 6.62 9.37 -1.91
C GLY A 406 6.52 7.91 -2.37
N GLY A 407 6.50 7.00 -1.40
CA GLY A 407 6.62 5.57 -1.65
C GLY A 407 5.36 4.82 -2.08
N VAL A 408 4.31 5.48 -2.58
CA VAL A 408 3.05 4.80 -2.90
C VAL A 408 3.18 4.05 -4.24
N PRO A 409 3.20 2.69 -4.26
CA PRO A 409 3.48 1.92 -5.49
C PRO A 409 2.56 2.26 -6.66
N ARG A 410 1.29 2.53 -6.37
CA ARG A 410 0.32 2.91 -7.40
C ARG A 410 0.66 4.24 -8.07
N TYR A 411 1.23 5.20 -7.34
CA TYR A 411 1.60 6.50 -7.89
C TYR A 411 2.81 6.37 -8.79
N ILE A 412 3.76 5.53 -8.39
CA ILE A 412 4.91 5.15 -9.22
C ILE A 412 4.45 4.49 -10.53
N GLU A 413 3.46 3.58 -10.49
CA GLU A 413 2.89 3.00 -11.71
C GLU A 413 2.27 4.05 -12.65
N VAL A 414 1.62 5.08 -12.10
CA VAL A 414 1.08 6.20 -12.89
C VAL A 414 2.21 7.02 -13.51
N LEU A 415 3.24 7.35 -12.74
CA LEU A 415 4.40 8.08 -13.23
C LEU A 415 5.09 7.32 -14.38
N VAL A 416 5.38 6.03 -14.19
CA VAL A 416 6.00 5.18 -15.22
C VAL A 416 5.18 5.20 -16.50
N PHE A 417 3.86 5.04 -16.39
CA PHE A 417 2.96 5.09 -17.55
C PHE A 417 3.08 6.43 -18.29
N LEU A 418 3.06 7.55 -17.55
CA LEU A 418 3.13 8.90 -18.12
C LEU A 418 4.48 9.18 -18.79
N LEU A 419 5.58 8.74 -18.19
CA LEU A 419 6.92 8.86 -18.78
C LEU A 419 7.02 8.12 -20.11
N GLY A 420 6.45 6.91 -20.22
CA GLY A 420 6.38 6.18 -21.48
C GLY A 420 5.21 6.56 -22.40
N MET A 421 4.36 7.52 -22.02
CA MET A 421 3.12 7.78 -22.77
C MET A 421 3.38 8.49 -24.10
N ASN A 422 2.91 7.90 -25.19
CA ASN A 422 2.80 8.59 -26.47
C ASN A 422 1.52 9.44 -26.50
N ASN A 423 1.67 10.76 -26.60
CA ASN A 423 0.54 11.71 -26.54
C ASN A 423 -0.48 11.51 -27.67
N LYS A 424 -0.07 10.97 -28.84
CA LYS A 424 -0.98 10.73 -29.98
C LYS A 424 -1.85 9.50 -29.77
N THR A 425 -1.26 8.42 -29.25
CA THR A 425 -1.95 7.13 -29.12
C THR A 425 -2.49 6.87 -27.72
N ARG A 426 -2.12 7.69 -26.73
CA ARG A 426 -2.40 7.48 -25.28
C ARG A 426 -2.03 6.07 -24.82
N CYS A 427 -0.92 5.57 -25.34
CA CYS A 427 -0.36 4.27 -24.98
C CYS A 427 1.03 4.47 -24.38
N PHE A 428 1.35 3.69 -23.36
CA PHE A 428 2.71 3.45 -22.94
C PHE A 428 3.49 2.81 -24.10
N ASN A 429 4.64 3.38 -24.40
CA ASN A 429 5.60 2.89 -25.37
C ASN A 429 6.96 2.72 -24.67
N PRO A 430 7.50 1.50 -24.57
CA PRO A 430 8.78 1.24 -23.90
C PRO A 430 9.94 2.01 -24.53
N ALA A 431 9.93 2.27 -25.84
CA ALA A 431 11.01 3.00 -26.50
C ALA A 431 11.08 4.49 -26.10
N ILE A 432 9.96 5.08 -25.62
CA ILE A 432 9.91 6.48 -25.18
C ILE A 432 10.38 6.61 -23.73
N TYR A 433 10.10 5.60 -22.91
CA TYR A 433 10.27 5.65 -21.46
C TYR A 433 11.70 6.01 -21.01
N PRO A 434 12.79 5.32 -21.45
CA PRO A 434 14.15 5.67 -21.03
C PRO A 434 14.52 7.12 -21.34
N SER A 435 14.19 7.59 -22.55
CA SER A 435 14.51 8.96 -22.96
C SER A 435 13.87 10.03 -22.06
N ARG A 436 12.68 9.77 -21.51
CA ARG A 436 12.01 10.68 -20.59
C ARG A 436 12.36 10.46 -19.13
N LEU A 437 12.82 9.27 -18.76
CA LEU A 437 13.30 8.99 -17.42
C LEU A 437 14.62 9.73 -17.14
N PHE A 438 15.51 9.76 -18.14
CA PHE A 438 16.87 10.28 -17.98
C PHE A 438 17.05 11.74 -18.41
N ASN A 439 16.18 12.27 -19.28
CA ASN A 439 16.32 13.65 -19.77
C ASN A 439 15.27 14.60 -19.20
N ASP A 440 15.75 15.75 -18.75
CA ASP A 440 14.91 16.89 -18.35
C ASP A 440 14.38 17.61 -19.59
N SER A 441 13.31 17.06 -20.16
CA SER A 441 12.56 17.71 -21.24
C SER A 441 11.46 18.61 -20.69
N ASP A 442 11.00 19.59 -21.49
CA ASP A 442 9.83 20.42 -21.14
C ASP A 442 8.57 19.59 -20.84
N GLN A 443 8.46 18.38 -21.41
CA GLN A 443 7.34 17.48 -21.13
C GLN A 443 7.41 16.81 -19.75
N ASN A 444 8.59 16.83 -19.13
CA ASN A 444 8.90 16.26 -17.82
C ASN A 444 9.02 17.32 -16.72
N GLN A 445 8.68 18.57 -17.01
CA GLN A 445 8.69 19.61 -16.00
C GLN A 445 7.87 19.17 -14.77
N PRO A 446 8.36 19.34 -13.53
CA PRO A 446 7.76 18.73 -12.36
C PRO A 446 6.28 19.04 -12.16
N HIS A 447 5.91 20.32 -12.22
CA HIS A 447 4.52 20.78 -12.10
C HIS A 447 3.60 20.11 -13.13
N CYS A 448 4.04 19.98 -14.39
CA CYS A 448 3.29 19.31 -15.45
C CYS A 448 3.10 17.81 -15.17
N LEU A 449 4.12 17.13 -14.66
CA LEU A 449 4.03 15.72 -14.30
C LEU A 449 3.11 15.51 -13.08
N LEU A 450 3.30 16.29 -12.02
CA LEU A 450 2.48 16.22 -10.80
C LEU A 450 1.01 16.47 -11.10
N ASP A 451 0.67 17.45 -11.95
CA ASP A 451 -0.71 17.72 -12.34
C ASP A 451 -1.34 16.59 -13.16
N LYS A 452 -0.60 15.99 -14.10
CA LYS A 452 -1.05 14.80 -14.84
C LYS A 452 -1.25 13.61 -13.90
N ILE A 453 -0.35 13.42 -12.94
CA ILE A 453 -0.44 12.33 -11.96
C ILE A 453 -1.66 12.54 -11.05
N LYS A 454 -1.84 13.77 -10.52
CA LYS A 454 -3.03 14.18 -9.78
C LYS A 454 -4.30 13.86 -10.57
N THR A 455 -4.39 14.33 -11.81
CA THR A 455 -5.55 14.10 -12.68
C THR A 455 -5.81 12.61 -12.90
N ALA A 456 -4.78 11.84 -13.23
CA ALA A 456 -4.90 10.41 -13.53
C ALA A 456 -5.19 9.53 -12.30
N ILE A 457 -4.90 10.02 -11.10
CA ILE A 457 -5.21 9.37 -9.83
C ILE A 457 -6.59 9.78 -9.35
N SER A 458 -6.93 11.07 -9.36
CA SER A 458 -8.26 11.58 -9.03
C SER A 458 -9.35 11.00 -9.94
N ALA A 459 -9.08 10.85 -11.24
CA ALA A 459 -10.04 10.22 -12.15
C ALA A 459 -10.36 8.75 -11.79
N LYS A 460 -9.41 8.05 -11.16
CA LYS A 460 -9.56 6.62 -10.81
C LYS A 460 -10.00 6.40 -9.35
N TYR A 461 -9.55 7.26 -8.45
CA TYR A 461 -9.65 7.08 -7.00
C TYR A 461 -10.33 8.25 -6.30
N GLY A 462 -10.79 9.28 -7.04
CA GLY A 462 -11.40 10.49 -6.50
C GLY A 462 -12.54 10.20 -5.54
N GLU A 463 -13.47 9.31 -5.91
CA GLU A 463 -14.56 8.90 -5.00
C GLU A 463 -14.05 8.25 -3.71
N SER A 464 -12.96 7.47 -3.79
CA SER A 464 -12.33 6.88 -2.61
C SER A 464 -11.70 7.95 -1.73
N PHE A 465 -11.06 8.96 -2.32
CA PHE A 465 -10.54 10.10 -1.57
C PHE A 465 -11.65 10.94 -0.96
N VAL A 466 -12.74 11.22 -1.67
CA VAL A 466 -13.93 11.91 -1.12
C VAL A 466 -14.48 11.15 0.08
N ALA A 467 -14.65 9.83 -0.05
CA ALA A 467 -15.14 9.00 1.04
C ALA A 467 -14.17 8.97 2.24
N VAL A 468 -12.87 9.14 2.00
CA VAL A 468 -11.86 9.30 3.06
C VAL A 468 -11.95 10.69 3.69
N VAL A 469 -12.03 11.76 2.89
CA VAL A 469 -12.18 13.16 3.36
C VAL A 469 -13.43 13.31 4.22
N ALA A 470 -14.55 12.73 3.80
CA ALA A 470 -15.80 12.76 4.55
C ALA A 470 -15.71 12.09 5.94
N LYS A 471 -14.68 11.26 6.17
CA LYS A 471 -14.42 10.61 7.47
C LYS A 471 -13.41 11.37 8.32
N VAL A 472 -12.70 12.35 7.78
CA VAL A 472 -11.77 13.18 8.54
C VAL A 472 -12.59 14.33 9.14
N THR A 473 -12.77 14.33 10.46
CA THR A 473 -13.42 15.45 11.14
C THR A 473 -12.54 16.70 11.05
N ARG A 474 -13.17 17.88 11.15
CA ARG A 474 -12.44 19.17 11.16
C ARG A 474 -11.37 19.22 12.26
N GLU A 475 -11.68 18.66 13.43
CA GLU A 475 -10.76 18.60 14.58
C GLU A 475 -9.56 17.68 14.35
N ALA A 476 -9.73 16.62 13.54
CA ALA A 476 -8.65 15.70 13.19
C ALA A 476 -7.74 16.23 12.08
N LEU A 477 -8.22 17.16 11.24
CA LEU A 477 -7.55 17.59 10.02
C LEU A 477 -6.20 18.26 10.30
N SER A 478 -6.15 19.30 11.14
CA SER A 478 -4.92 20.06 11.39
C SER A 478 -3.80 19.20 12.04
N PRO A 479 -4.07 18.39 13.08
CA PRO A 479 -3.10 17.41 13.61
C PRO A 479 -2.60 16.40 12.57
N LEU A 480 -3.51 15.87 11.75
CA LEU A 480 -3.21 14.86 10.74
C LEU A 480 -2.32 15.42 9.63
N LEU A 481 -2.60 16.64 9.16
CA LEU A 481 -1.77 17.34 8.19
C LEU A 481 -0.40 17.68 8.78
N ALA A 482 -0.37 18.26 9.98
CA ALA A 482 0.87 18.70 10.62
C ALA A 482 1.81 17.54 10.92
N THR A 483 1.29 16.41 11.43
CA THR A 483 2.12 15.25 11.74
C THR A 483 2.78 14.66 10.49
N SER A 484 2.12 14.71 9.35
CA SER A 484 2.69 14.25 8.07
C SER A 484 3.62 15.26 7.41
N LEU A 485 3.26 16.54 7.40
CA LEU A 485 4.08 17.58 6.78
C LEU A 485 5.39 17.79 7.55
N PHE A 486 5.31 17.77 8.89
CA PHE A 486 6.45 18.06 9.78
C PHE A 486 7.10 16.80 10.36
N GLN A 487 6.65 15.60 9.95
CA GLN A 487 7.15 14.31 10.42
C GLN A 487 7.26 14.20 11.95
N TRP A 488 6.26 14.74 12.66
CA TRP A 488 6.23 14.64 14.12
C TRP A 488 6.09 13.18 14.54
N SER A 489 6.88 12.78 15.54
CA SER A 489 6.77 11.46 16.14
C SER A 489 5.44 11.30 16.87
N ILE A 490 4.78 10.18 16.62
CA ILE A 490 3.48 9.81 17.19
C ILE A 490 3.50 8.36 17.70
N THR A 491 2.48 8.00 18.48
CA THR A 491 2.12 6.61 18.78
C THR A 491 0.81 6.26 18.10
N ARG A 492 0.52 4.97 17.88
CA ARG A 492 -0.77 4.56 17.30
C ARG A 492 -1.97 4.92 18.18
N ASP A 493 -1.73 5.15 19.46
CA ASP A 493 -2.75 5.50 20.44
C ASP A 493 -3.00 7.02 20.52
N ASP A 494 -2.19 7.86 19.86
CA ASP A 494 -2.46 9.30 19.89
C ASP A 494 -3.78 9.60 19.14
N MET A 495 -4.56 10.51 19.72
CA MET A 495 -5.91 10.87 19.26
C MET A 495 -5.87 12.09 18.34
N PHE A 496 -6.46 11.98 17.15
CA PHE A 496 -6.80 13.10 16.27
C PHE A 496 -8.33 13.25 16.26
N GLY A 497 -8.86 14.21 17.01
CA GLY A 497 -10.30 14.30 17.27
C GLY A 497 -10.80 13.07 18.03
N GLU A 498 -11.78 12.36 17.46
CA GLU A 498 -12.40 11.15 18.04
C GLU A 498 -11.74 9.83 17.56
N HIS A 499 -10.65 9.89 16.79
CA HIS A 499 -10.00 8.71 16.23
C HIS A 499 -8.55 8.58 16.70
N THR A 500 -8.12 7.36 17.02
CA THR A 500 -6.70 7.07 17.20
C THR A 500 -5.98 7.04 15.84
N ILE A 501 -4.66 7.23 15.82
CA ILE A 501 -3.86 7.01 14.61
C ILE A 501 -4.01 5.58 14.10
N GLY A 502 -4.07 4.59 14.99
CA GLY A 502 -4.35 3.20 14.63
C GLY A 502 -5.69 3.02 13.92
N ASP A 503 -6.74 3.75 14.34
CA ASP A 503 -8.02 3.76 13.64
C ASP A 503 -7.90 4.37 12.23
N LEU A 504 -7.15 5.47 12.10
CA LEU A 504 -6.96 6.15 10.81
C LEU A 504 -6.10 5.31 9.85
N GLU A 505 -5.06 4.65 10.35
CA GLU A 505 -4.22 3.71 9.61
C GLU A 505 -5.04 2.48 9.17
N SER A 506 -5.83 1.89 10.07
CA SER A 506 -6.66 0.72 9.75
C SER A 506 -7.78 1.02 8.74
N LYS A 507 -8.27 2.27 8.74
CA LYS A 507 -9.18 2.82 7.72
C LYS A 507 -8.47 3.18 6.40
N GLY A 508 -7.14 3.07 6.35
CA GLY A 508 -6.33 3.37 5.17
C GLY A 508 -6.26 4.86 4.82
N ILE A 509 -6.51 5.73 5.80
CA ILE A 509 -6.50 7.20 5.65
C ILE A 509 -5.04 7.70 5.65
N LEU A 510 -4.19 7.11 6.48
CA LEU A 510 -2.79 7.46 6.64
C LEU A 510 -1.91 6.22 6.67
N PHE A 511 -0.61 6.42 6.46
CA PHE A 511 0.40 5.37 6.62
C PHE A 511 1.30 5.76 7.79
N VAL A 512 1.76 4.77 8.56
CA VAL A 512 2.75 5.01 9.60
C VAL A 512 4.03 4.24 9.26
N GLU A 513 5.16 4.87 9.49
CA GLU A 513 6.47 4.23 9.41
C GLU A 513 7.10 4.26 10.80
N GLN A 514 7.57 3.12 11.26
CA GLN A 514 8.22 3.03 12.58
C GLN A 514 9.53 3.81 12.53
N THR A 515 9.74 4.70 13.50
CA THR A 515 11.02 5.37 13.66
C THR A 515 12.03 4.42 14.29
N ASN A 516 13.25 4.43 13.77
CA ASN A 516 14.36 3.65 14.33
C ASN A 516 14.91 4.36 15.59
N ASP A 517 14.09 4.47 16.64
CA ASP A 517 14.55 4.89 17.96
C ASP A 517 14.71 3.65 18.86
N PRO A 518 15.93 3.09 18.96
CA PRO A 518 16.19 1.91 19.78
C PRO A 518 16.09 2.16 21.29
N THR A 519 15.96 3.43 21.71
CA THR A 519 15.97 3.83 23.13
C THR A 519 14.58 3.97 23.73
N SER A 520 13.53 4.02 22.91
CA SER A 520 12.16 4.17 23.41
C SER A 520 11.50 2.81 23.68
N PRO A 521 10.95 2.57 24.89
CA PRO A 521 10.21 1.34 25.19
C PRO A 521 8.86 1.29 24.44
N VAL A 522 8.42 2.41 23.86
CA VAL A 522 7.21 2.53 23.06
C VAL A 522 7.62 2.78 21.61
N ALA A 523 7.14 1.95 20.69
CA ALA A 523 7.38 2.16 19.27
C ALA A 523 6.79 3.51 18.84
N LYS A 524 7.65 4.40 18.36
CA LYS A 524 7.26 5.67 17.76
C LYS A 524 7.17 5.52 16.26
N TYR A 525 6.33 6.37 15.66
CA TYR A 525 6.07 6.36 14.23
C TYR A 525 6.08 7.78 13.67
N THR A 526 6.26 7.89 12.36
CA THR A 526 5.95 9.07 11.57
C THR A 526 4.77 8.78 10.67
N THR A 527 3.85 9.74 10.50
CA THR A 527 2.81 9.60 9.48
C THR A 527 3.35 9.98 8.11
N ALA A 528 2.99 9.18 7.12
CA ALA A 528 3.09 9.53 5.73
C ALA A 528 1.67 9.63 5.16
N PHE A 529 1.34 10.79 4.62
CA PHE A 529 0.13 10.98 3.82
C PHE A 529 0.51 11.02 2.34
N PRO A 530 -0.23 10.33 1.46
CA PRO A 530 -0.06 10.51 0.04
C PRO A 530 -0.30 11.98 -0.30
N LEU A 531 0.67 12.61 -0.96
CA LEU A 531 0.59 14.02 -1.35
C LEU A 531 -0.75 14.39 -1.99
N LEU A 532 -1.25 13.56 -2.90
CA LEU A 532 -2.50 13.84 -3.59
C LEU A 532 -3.72 13.81 -2.67
N LEU A 533 -3.68 12.98 -1.63
CA LEU A 533 -4.70 13.00 -0.60
C LEU A 533 -4.58 14.28 0.26
N LEU A 534 -3.36 14.74 0.56
CA LEU A 534 -3.16 16.05 1.21
C LEU A 534 -3.73 17.18 0.36
N THR A 535 -3.35 17.26 -0.91
CA THR A 535 -3.87 18.27 -1.85
C THR A 535 -5.39 18.19 -1.93
N TYR A 536 -5.97 16.99 -2.00
CA TYR A 536 -7.42 16.83 -2.06
C TYR A 536 -8.12 17.29 -0.77
N LEU A 537 -7.57 16.94 0.39
CA LEU A 537 -8.04 17.42 1.71
C LEU A 537 -7.94 18.95 1.82
N PHE A 538 -6.93 19.55 1.20
CA PHE A 538 -6.77 21.00 1.19
C PHE A 538 -7.69 21.74 0.21
N GLU A 539 -8.03 21.11 -0.91
CA GLU A 539 -8.93 21.67 -1.92
C GLU A 539 -10.41 21.50 -1.57
N ASN A 540 -10.75 20.41 -0.89
CA ASN A 540 -12.14 20.01 -0.62
C ASN A 540 -12.47 19.94 0.88
N GLY A 541 -11.47 20.02 1.76
CA GLY A 541 -11.71 20.24 3.18
C GLY A 541 -12.24 21.65 3.39
N ASP A 542 -13.15 21.79 4.33
CA ASP A 542 -13.77 23.06 4.71
C ASP A 542 -12.66 24.09 4.94
N ALA A 543 -12.53 25.06 4.03
CA ALA A 543 -11.31 25.82 3.80
C ALA A 543 -10.79 26.46 5.09
N THR A 544 -9.80 25.85 5.73
CA THR A 544 -9.04 26.57 6.76
C THR A 544 -8.23 27.66 6.07
N ALA A 545 -8.21 28.86 6.64
CA ALA A 545 -7.46 30.00 6.10
C ALA A 545 -5.93 29.76 6.07
N ASN A 546 -5.46 28.66 6.68
CA ASN A 546 -4.06 28.40 7.02
C ASN A 546 -3.43 27.27 6.19
N VAL A 547 -4.02 26.90 5.06
CA VAL A 547 -3.43 25.91 4.16
C VAL A 547 -2.21 26.52 3.46
N PRO A 548 -1.02 25.90 3.55
CA PRO A 548 0.14 26.34 2.78
C PRO A 548 -0.16 26.37 1.27
N MET A 549 0.01 27.53 0.64
CA MET A 549 -0.24 27.74 -0.78
C MET A 549 0.56 26.79 -1.67
N LEU A 550 1.77 26.41 -1.25
CA LEU A 550 2.63 25.45 -1.95
C LEU A 550 1.99 24.07 -2.14
N LEU A 551 0.98 23.70 -1.35
CA LEU A 551 0.30 22.39 -1.42
C LEU A 551 -0.96 22.41 -2.30
N ARG A 552 -1.45 23.61 -2.67
CA ARG A 552 -2.66 23.80 -3.48
C ARG A 552 -2.37 23.74 -4.98
N ASN A 553 -1.18 24.17 -5.42
CA ASN A 553 -0.80 24.12 -6.82
C ASN A 553 0.73 24.01 -6.99
N PHE A 554 1.18 22.93 -7.64
CA PHE A 554 2.62 22.69 -7.89
C PHE A 554 3.21 23.62 -8.96
N ASP A 555 2.37 24.34 -9.71
CA ASP A 555 2.78 25.35 -10.71
C ASP A 555 2.91 26.77 -10.09
N PHE A 556 2.73 26.91 -8.78
CA PHE A 556 2.63 28.24 -8.19
C PHE A 556 4.00 28.88 -7.96
N LYS A 557 4.28 29.92 -8.75
CA LYS A 557 5.28 30.93 -8.41
C LYS A 557 4.69 31.86 -7.38
N LEU A 558 5.20 31.80 -6.16
CA LEU A 558 4.76 32.72 -5.12
C LEU A 558 5.52 34.04 -5.28
N SER A 559 4.77 35.15 -5.34
CA SER A 559 5.36 36.48 -5.10
C SER A 559 5.95 36.56 -3.69
N SER A 560 6.73 37.61 -3.38
CA SER A 560 7.25 37.83 -2.01
C SER A 560 6.14 37.75 -0.98
N ASP A 561 5.08 38.54 -1.18
CA ASP A 561 3.93 38.65 -0.30
C ASP A 561 3.19 37.30 -0.14
N GLN A 562 3.13 36.48 -1.19
CA GLN A 562 2.54 35.15 -1.14
C GLN A 562 3.43 34.13 -0.42
N ASN A 563 4.75 34.27 -0.52
CA ASN A 563 5.68 33.45 0.25
C ASN A 563 5.59 33.77 1.75
N GLU A 564 5.53 35.06 2.10
CA GLU A 564 5.33 35.52 3.47
C GLU A 564 4.03 34.96 4.06
N LYS A 565 2.92 35.07 3.32
CA LYS A 565 1.64 34.42 3.69
C LYS A 565 1.77 32.92 3.86
N ASN A 566 2.46 32.24 2.94
CA ASN A 566 2.67 30.81 3.00
C ASN A 566 3.50 30.40 4.23
N THR A 567 4.55 31.15 4.56
CA THR A 567 5.38 30.94 5.74
C THR A 567 4.56 31.09 7.02
N LEU A 568 3.76 32.16 7.17
CA LEU A 568 2.88 32.30 8.33
C LEU A 568 1.79 31.24 8.40
N ALA A 569 1.22 30.82 7.26
CA ALA A 569 0.24 29.73 7.22
C ALA A 569 0.82 28.41 7.75
N ILE A 570 2.11 28.13 7.48
CA ILE A 570 2.81 26.96 8.04
C ILE A 570 2.89 27.04 9.57
N PHE A 571 3.30 28.19 10.13
CA PHE A 571 3.36 28.36 11.59
C PHE A 571 1.97 28.33 12.23
N ALA A 572 0.96 28.93 11.60
CA ALA A 572 -0.42 28.87 12.03
C ALA A 572 -0.93 27.42 12.08
N LEU A 573 -0.66 26.62 11.04
CA LEU A 573 -1.02 25.19 11.01
C LEU A 573 -0.33 24.41 12.13
N LYS A 574 0.95 24.67 12.43
CA LYS A 574 1.65 24.06 13.57
C LYS A 574 0.96 24.41 14.90
N CYS A 575 0.66 25.68 15.13
CA CYS A 575 -0.02 26.15 16.34
C CYS A 575 -1.41 25.51 16.49
N GLU A 576 -2.19 25.49 15.40
CA GLU A 576 -3.53 24.90 15.35
C GLU A 576 -3.49 23.40 15.65
N ALA A 577 -2.54 22.67 15.05
CA ALA A 577 -2.33 21.25 15.31
C ALA A 577 -1.93 20.96 16.75
N LEU A 578 -1.00 21.75 17.33
CA LEU A 578 -0.60 21.60 18.74
C LEU A 578 -1.78 21.85 19.68
N ALA A 579 -2.58 22.90 19.43
CA ALA A 579 -3.79 23.18 20.21
C ALA A 579 -4.80 22.04 20.14
N ALA A 580 -5.07 21.50 18.94
CA ALA A 580 -5.98 20.38 18.73
C ALA A 580 -5.46 19.09 19.40
N LEU A 581 -4.14 18.88 19.42
CA LEU A 581 -3.49 17.78 20.16
C LEU A 581 -3.39 18.02 21.67
N LYS A 582 -3.89 19.16 22.18
CA LYS A 582 -3.76 19.58 23.59
C LYS A 582 -2.30 19.61 24.05
N LYS A 583 -1.37 19.88 23.12
CA LYS A 583 0.06 20.09 23.39
C LYS A 583 0.34 21.58 23.56
N PRO A 584 1.27 21.99 24.42
CA PRO A 584 1.60 23.40 24.59
C PRO A 584 2.21 23.97 23.31
N ILE A 585 1.74 25.14 22.88
CA ILE A 585 2.34 25.88 21.77
C ILE A 585 3.56 26.62 22.32
N THR A 586 4.76 26.18 21.99
CA THR A 586 6.02 26.76 22.49
C THR A 586 6.93 27.09 21.31
N VAL A 587 7.90 28.00 21.48
CA VAL A 587 8.87 28.29 20.42
C VAL A 587 9.63 27.03 20.03
N ASN A 588 10.04 26.21 21.01
CA ASN A 588 10.74 24.96 20.72
C ASN A 588 9.87 23.96 19.93
N ALA A 589 8.54 23.96 20.10
CA ALA A 589 7.65 23.14 19.29
C ALA A 589 7.51 23.66 17.84
N LEU A 590 7.59 24.99 17.64
CA LEU A 590 7.52 25.60 16.31
C LEU A 590 8.85 25.51 15.54
N LEU A 591 9.97 25.66 16.26
CA LEU A 591 11.33 25.75 15.76
C LEU A 591 12.28 24.81 16.56
N PRO A 592 12.08 23.49 16.46
CA PRO A 592 12.83 22.53 17.28
C PRO A 592 14.33 22.65 17.03
N GLY A 593 15.12 22.64 18.10
CA GLY A 593 16.59 22.66 18.06
C GLY A 593 17.21 24.01 17.66
N ASN A 594 16.42 24.98 17.18
CA ASN A 594 16.91 26.27 16.70
C ASN A 594 16.84 27.39 17.76
N ALA A 595 16.06 27.21 18.83
CA ALA A 595 15.80 28.23 19.85
C ALA A 595 16.48 27.97 21.21
N GLN A 596 17.56 27.17 21.23
CA GLN A 596 18.15 26.64 22.48
C GLN A 596 18.59 27.72 23.47
N GLU A 597 19.03 28.88 22.97
CA GLU A 597 19.51 30.00 23.80
C GLU A 597 18.38 30.94 24.27
N LEU A 598 17.16 30.75 23.78
CA LEU A 598 16.01 31.58 24.14
C LEU A 598 15.43 31.13 25.49
N GLU A 599 15.52 31.99 26.50
CA GLU A 599 15.11 31.68 27.88
C GLU A 599 13.66 31.18 28.00
N TRP A 600 12.76 31.70 27.17
CA TRP A 600 11.33 31.38 27.20
C TRP A 600 10.92 30.35 26.13
N GLN A 601 11.85 29.61 25.54
CA GLN A 601 11.56 28.67 24.44
C GLN A 601 10.53 27.57 24.79
N HIS A 602 10.39 27.26 26.09
CA HIS A 602 9.45 26.27 26.62
C HIS A 602 8.18 26.88 27.21
N GLU A 603 8.06 28.20 27.24
CA GLU A 603 6.85 28.87 27.72
C GLU A 603 5.70 28.69 26.74
N ALA A 604 4.52 28.38 27.27
CA ALA A 604 3.32 28.17 26.45
C ALA A 604 2.73 29.51 25.98
N MET A 605 2.58 29.65 24.67
CA MET A 605 1.83 30.69 24.00
C MET A 605 0.38 30.25 23.81
N SER A 606 -0.55 31.21 23.81
CA SER A 606 -1.97 30.95 23.58
C SER A 606 -2.54 31.90 22.53
N PHE A 607 -3.57 31.43 21.81
CA PHE A 607 -4.20 32.14 20.70
C PHE A 607 -5.70 31.81 20.71
N ASP A 608 -6.55 32.81 20.43
CA ASP A 608 -8.00 32.63 20.27
C ASP A 608 -8.36 32.25 18.82
N SER A 609 -7.49 32.59 17.86
CA SER A 609 -7.62 32.26 16.43
C SER A 609 -6.24 32.04 15.82
N PHE A 610 -6.19 31.21 14.77
CA PHE A 610 -4.98 30.93 14.00
C PHE A 610 -4.99 31.58 12.61
N GLU A 611 -5.95 32.44 12.30
CA GLU A 611 -6.06 33.05 10.97
C GLU A 611 -4.88 33.99 10.66
N VAL A 612 -4.32 33.84 9.45
CA VAL A 612 -3.32 34.76 8.90
C VAL A 612 -4.00 36.00 8.33
N GLN A 613 -3.63 37.17 8.83
CA GLN A 613 -4.21 38.46 8.45
C GLN A 613 -3.20 39.34 7.72
N ASP A 614 -3.67 40.19 6.81
CA ASP A 614 -2.88 41.28 6.25
C ASP A 614 -2.96 42.51 7.17
N ALA A 615 -1.83 43.17 7.39
CA ALA A 615 -1.81 44.43 8.10
C ALA A 615 -2.60 45.50 7.32
N GLN A 616 -3.55 46.15 8.00
CA GLN A 616 -4.38 47.21 7.41
C GLN A 616 -3.55 48.45 7.03
N SER A 617 -2.36 48.61 7.62
CA SER A 617 -1.36 49.63 7.30
C SER A 617 0.04 49.13 7.66
N GLN A 618 1.09 49.84 7.23
CA GLN A 618 2.47 49.46 7.58
C GLN A 618 2.69 49.44 9.10
N VAL A 619 3.10 48.28 9.61
CA VAL A 619 3.64 48.16 10.97
C VAL A 619 5.09 48.63 10.94
N THR A 620 5.39 49.63 11.75
CA THR A 620 6.70 50.27 11.90
C THR A 620 7.00 50.43 13.39
N MET A 621 8.21 50.84 13.76
CA MET A 621 8.55 51.13 15.16
C MET A 621 7.59 52.14 15.82
N THR A 622 7.07 53.12 15.08
CA THR A 622 6.16 54.13 15.63
C THR A 622 4.73 53.60 15.79
N THR A 623 4.30 52.67 14.94
CA THR A 623 2.94 52.11 14.96
C THR A 623 2.86 50.80 15.76
N TRP A 624 4.00 50.22 16.15
CA TRP A 624 4.10 48.93 16.84
C TRP A 624 3.18 48.81 18.06
N ASN A 625 3.22 49.77 18.99
CA ASN A 625 2.43 49.70 20.22
C ASN A 625 0.91 49.67 19.95
N SER A 626 0.45 50.38 18.93
CA SER A 626 -0.96 50.36 18.52
C SER A 626 -1.36 49.00 17.96
N TYR A 627 -0.51 48.39 17.14
CA TYR A 627 -0.74 47.04 16.62
C TYR A 627 -0.69 45.98 17.73
N LEU A 628 0.30 46.05 18.61
CA LEU A 628 0.43 45.14 19.75
C LEU A 628 -0.83 45.17 20.62
N SER A 629 -1.34 46.36 20.96
CA SER A 629 -2.57 46.48 21.77
C SER A 629 -3.83 45.88 21.14
N LYS A 630 -3.89 45.80 19.81
CA LYS A 630 -5.01 45.15 19.10
C LYS A 630 -4.87 43.63 19.14
N LEU A 631 -3.63 43.14 19.00
CA LEU A 631 -3.33 41.70 18.97
C LEU A 631 -3.24 41.08 20.37
N THR A 632 -3.03 41.88 21.43
CA THR A 632 -2.92 41.36 22.81
C THR A 632 -4.17 40.64 23.30
N THR A 633 -5.36 41.00 22.80
CA THR A 633 -6.62 40.42 23.31
C THR A 633 -6.77 38.95 22.98
N GLY A 634 -6.39 38.52 21.78
CA GLY A 634 -6.56 37.14 21.31
C GLY A 634 -5.31 36.50 20.69
N GLY A 635 -4.19 37.23 20.58
CA GLY A 635 -3.06 36.83 19.76
C GLY A 635 -3.36 36.94 18.26
N GLY A 636 -2.36 36.69 17.41
CA GLY A 636 -2.57 36.66 15.96
C GLY A 636 -1.32 36.49 15.11
N PHE A 637 -1.57 36.27 13.82
CA PHE A 637 -0.57 36.05 12.76
C PHE A 637 -0.77 37.15 11.69
N LEU A 638 0.25 37.96 11.45
CA LEU A 638 0.12 39.17 10.63
C LEU A 638 1.22 39.26 9.58
N VAL A 639 0.82 39.38 8.31
CA VAL A 639 1.71 39.77 7.21
C VAL A 639 1.71 41.29 7.13
N ASN A 640 2.90 41.88 7.15
CA ASN A 640 3.07 43.32 7.09
C ASN A 640 2.91 43.84 5.66
N ALA A 641 2.65 45.14 5.52
CA ALA A 641 2.58 45.75 4.20
C ALA A 641 3.97 45.86 3.56
N LYS A 642 4.03 45.60 2.26
CA LYS A 642 5.27 45.57 1.46
C LYS A 642 6.11 46.84 1.62
N GLY A 643 7.43 46.65 1.67
CA GLY A 643 8.41 47.75 1.73
C GLY A 643 8.47 48.47 3.08
N THR A 644 7.87 47.89 4.12
CA THR A 644 7.90 48.43 5.47
C THR A 644 9.32 48.48 6.06
N PRO A 645 9.70 49.54 6.80
CA PRO A 645 10.95 49.61 7.57
C PRO A 645 10.82 48.85 8.91
N PHE A 646 10.36 47.61 8.86
CA PHE A 646 10.16 46.70 10.00
C PHE A 646 10.42 45.26 9.54
N CYS A 647 9.84 44.25 10.20
CA CYS A 647 9.82 42.87 9.70
C CYS A 647 8.61 42.59 8.79
N ASP A 648 8.73 41.54 7.96
CA ASP A 648 7.70 41.15 6.98
C ASP A 648 6.50 40.47 7.63
N MET A 649 6.73 39.73 8.72
CA MET A 649 5.74 38.85 9.33
C MET A 649 5.84 38.88 10.85
N ILE A 650 4.69 38.82 11.53
CA ILE A 650 4.59 38.99 12.98
C ILE A 650 3.66 37.91 13.57
N ILE A 651 4.08 37.28 14.67
CA ILE A 651 3.25 36.41 15.51
C ILE A 651 3.19 37.00 16.91
N VAL A 652 1.99 37.21 17.46
CA VAL A 652 1.79 37.74 18.81
C VAL A 652 0.99 36.74 19.63
N ALA A 653 1.51 36.33 20.77
CA ALA A 653 0.77 35.50 21.72
C ALA A 653 -0.30 36.35 22.45
N LYS A 654 -1.41 35.72 22.86
CA LYS A 654 -2.41 36.34 23.71
C LYS A 654 -1.77 36.91 24.99
N GLY A 655 -2.20 38.12 25.35
CA GLY A 655 -1.58 38.95 26.38
C GLY A 655 -0.42 39.82 25.89
N GLY A 656 0.07 39.62 24.65
CA GLY A 656 1.16 40.40 24.05
C GLY A 656 2.50 40.31 24.78
N THR A 657 2.67 39.30 25.64
CA THR A 657 3.87 39.11 26.47
C THR A 657 5.05 38.56 25.67
N ARG A 658 4.77 37.79 24.62
CA ARG A 658 5.75 37.16 23.73
C ARG A 658 5.41 37.43 22.27
N VAL A 659 6.44 37.74 21.49
CA VAL A 659 6.31 38.11 20.08
C VAL A 659 7.36 37.38 19.26
N ILE A 660 7.00 36.93 18.06
CA ILE A 660 7.96 36.41 17.07
C ILE A 660 7.91 37.35 15.85
N LEU A 661 9.05 37.92 15.50
CA LEU A 661 9.24 38.84 14.39
C LEU A 661 10.04 38.10 13.31
N ILE A 662 9.47 37.96 12.12
CA ILE A 662 10.04 37.12 11.07
C ILE A 662 10.38 38.00 9.87
N GLN A 663 11.64 37.92 9.44
CA GLN A 663 12.12 38.54 8.21
C GLN A 663 12.48 37.44 7.21
N GLU A 664 11.95 37.51 5.99
CA GLU A 664 12.25 36.54 4.94
C GLU A 664 13.10 37.19 3.83
N LYS A 665 14.25 36.58 3.52
CA LYS A 665 15.16 37.03 2.45
C LYS A 665 15.40 35.90 1.46
N GLN A 666 14.71 35.99 0.33
CA GLN A 666 14.84 35.04 -0.76
C GLN A 666 16.03 35.35 -1.67
N ALA A 667 16.70 34.30 -2.16
CA ALA A 667 17.83 34.43 -3.08
C ALA A 667 17.75 33.38 -4.19
N GLU A 668 17.28 33.77 -5.37
CA GLU A 668 17.15 32.86 -6.53
C GLU A 668 18.48 32.18 -6.89
N VAL A 669 19.60 32.92 -6.80
CA VAL A 669 20.95 32.37 -7.03
C VAL A 669 21.30 31.27 -6.03
N ALA A 670 20.86 31.41 -4.77
CA ALA A 670 21.11 30.41 -3.74
C ALA A 670 20.25 29.15 -3.96
N LYS A 671 18.97 29.32 -4.32
CA LYS A 671 18.08 28.22 -4.73
C LYS A 671 18.64 27.46 -5.93
N ALA A 672 19.10 28.18 -6.95
CA ALA A 672 19.71 27.60 -8.13
C ALA A 672 21.02 26.86 -7.82
N ALA A 673 21.84 27.40 -6.90
CA ALA A 673 23.06 26.74 -6.44
C ALA A 673 22.74 25.44 -5.70
N ALA A 674 21.76 25.45 -4.80
CA ALA A 674 21.31 24.28 -4.05
C ALA A 674 20.78 23.16 -4.96
N ILE A 675 19.95 23.49 -5.96
CA ILE A 675 19.43 22.51 -6.92
C ILE A 675 20.55 21.97 -7.81
N GLY A 676 21.43 22.84 -8.32
CA GLY A 676 22.53 22.45 -9.20
C GLY A 676 23.73 21.80 -8.48
N LEU A 677 23.57 21.38 -7.22
CA LEU A 677 24.63 20.82 -6.36
C LEU A 677 25.90 21.68 -6.29
N LYS A 678 25.74 23.00 -6.40
CA LYS A 678 26.81 23.99 -6.24
C LYS A 678 26.83 24.49 -4.80
N ARG A 679 27.97 25.06 -4.39
CA ARG A 679 28.10 25.69 -3.08
C ARG A 679 27.07 26.82 -2.93
N VAL A 680 26.18 26.67 -1.95
CA VAL A 680 25.17 27.68 -1.62
C VAL A 680 25.88 28.91 -1.04
N PRO A 681 25.53 30.14 -1.45
CA PRO A 681 26.09 31.35 -0.85
C PRO A 681 25.79 31.44 0.64
N THR A 682 26.73 31.97 1.42
CA THR A 682 26.56 32.19 2.86
C THR A 682 25.93 33.56 3.14
N LEU A 683 25.04 33.62 4.11
CA LEU A 683 24.45 34.83 4.67
C LEU A 683 25.43 35.47 5.65
N ASP A 684 25.64 36.78 5.53
CA ASP A 684 26.48 37.56 6.45
C ASP A 684 25.68 37.95 7.70
N TYR A 685 26.26 37.75 8.89
CA TYR A 685 25.68 38.18 10.16
C TYR A 685 25.39 39.69 10.18
N ALA A 686 26.21 40.52 9.50
CA ALA A 686 25.96 41.96 9.43
C ALA A 686 24.61 42.30 8.77
N LEU A 687 24.04 41.41 7.95
CA LEU A 687 22.69 41.56 7.42
C LEU A 687 21.64 41.19 8.47
N VAL A 688 21.85 40.11 9.24
CA VAL A 688 20.96 39.69 10.34
C VAL A 688 20.82 40.83 11.36
N GLU A 689 21.95 41.37 11.82
CA GLU A 689 22.00 42.46 12.80
C GLU A 689 21.26 43.71 12.28
N ARG A 690 21.45 44.05 11.00
CA ARG A 690 20.81 45.21 10.37
C ARG A 690 19.30 45.07 10.26
N GLU A 691 18.81 43.89 9.90
CA GLU A 691 17.38 43.64 9.77
C GLU A 691 16.71 43.57 11.15
N HIS A 692 17.36 42.95 12.16
CA HIS A 692 16.85 42.93 13.52
C HIS A 692 16.74 44.34 14.12
N LYS A 693 17.74 45.21 13.92
CA LYS A 693 17.72 46.62 14.37
C LYS A 693 16.48 47.41 13.90
N LYS A 694 15.84 47.01 12.79
CA LYS A 694 14.61 47.67 12.30
C LYS A 694 13.40 47.40 13.18
N CYS A 695 13.41 46.30 13.93
CA CYS A 695 12.29 45.81 14.71
C CYS A 695 12.67 45.41 16.14
N GLU A 696 13.75 45.98 16.68
CA GLU A 696 14.20 45.77 18.06
C GLU A 696 13.26 46.53 19.02
N VAL A 697 12.18 45.85 19.42
CA VAL A 697 11.12 46.40 20.27
C VAL A 697 11.37 46.09 21.75
N ASN A 698 10.82 46.91 22.64
CA ASN A 698 10.94 46.72 24.10
C ASN A 698 10.17 45.51 24.63
N THR A 699 9.21 44.99 23.86
CA THR A 699 8.49 43.76 24.18
C THR A 699 9.43 42.56 24.05
N SER A 700 9.33 41.58 24.95
CA SER A 700 10.12 40.34 24.82
C SER A 700 9.77 39.65 23.49
N HIS A 701 10.76 39.57 22.61
CA HIS A 701 10.56 39.08 21.25
C HIS A 701 11.69 38.15 20.81
N LEU A 702 11.36 37.27 19.88
CA LEU A 702 12.27 36.44 19.11
C LEU A 702 12.33 36.99 17.68
N PHE A 703 13.52 37.25 17.17
CA PHE A 703 13.75 37.61 15.77
C PHE A 703 14.17 36.38 14.97
N VAL A 704 13.46 36.09 13.88
CA VAL A 704 13.71 34.95 13.00
C VAL A 704 14.04 35.44 11.59
N MET A 705 15.25 35.18 11.13
CA MET A 705 15.67 35.42 9.75
C MET A 705 15.52 34.13 8.94
N ILE A 706 14.67 34.12 7.93
CA ILE A 706 14.52 33.00 6.99
C ILE A 706 15.29 33.34 5.71
N SER A 707 16.22 32.48 5.30
CA SER A 707 16.97 32.68 4.07
C SER A 707 17.22 31.39 3.31
N ASP A 708 17.30 31.48 1.98
CA ASP A 708 17.73 30.39 1.10
C ASP A 708 19.27 30.24 1.05
N LYS A 709 19.99 31.08 1.78
CA LYS A 709 21.46 31.02 1.92
C LYS A 709 21.85 30.13 3.11
N ASP A 710 23.06 29.60 3.08
CA ASP A 710 23.66 28.94 4.24
C ASP A 710 24.04 29.96 5.31
N PHE A 711 24.20 29.52 6.55
CA PHE A 711 24.64 30.36 7.65
C PHE A 711 25.61 29.60 8.55
N THR A 712 26.78 30.18 8.82
CA THR A 712 27.88 29.50 9.53
C THR A 712 28.33 30.24 10.80
N SER A 713 27.76 31.41 11.09
CA SER A 713 28.16 32.29 12.20
C SER A 713 27.13 32.24 13.33
N SER A 714 26.70 31.03 13.71
CA SER A 714 25.68 30.84 14.76
C SER A 714 26.12 31.34 16.13
N ASP A 715 27.43 31.31 16.40
CA ASP A 715 28.07 31.84 17.60
C ASP A 715 27.96 33.37 17.76
N MET A 716 27.65 34.09 16.67
CA MET A 716 27.48 35.54 16.69
C MET A 716 26.04 35.98 16.95
N LEU A 717 25.06 35.06 16.97
CA LEU A 717 23.67 35.39 17.19
C LEU A 717 23.44 35.85 18.63
N LYS A 718 22.57 36.86 18.80
CA LYS A 718 22.05 37.19 20.12
C LYS A 718 21.11 36.08 20.61
N GLY A 719 20.93 35.92 21.92
CA GLY A 719 20.06 34.89 22.50
C GLY A 719 18.56 34.99 22.12
N ASN A 720 18.16 36.07 21.44
CA ASN A 720 16.82 36.24 20.87
C ASN A 720 16.80 36.30 19.33
N GLU A 721 17.87 35.84 18.66
CA GLU A 721 17.99 35.76 17.21
C GLU A 721 18.07 34.30 16.75
N ILE A 722 17.35 33.96 15.68
CA ILE A 722 17.44 32.66 15.00
C ILE A 722 17.59 32.90 13.50
N VAL A 723 18.45 32.11 12.86
CA VAL A 723 18.58 32.05 11.40
C VAL A 723 18.12 30.68 10.90
N LEU A 724 17.08 30.67 10.08
CA LEU A 724 16.63 29.50 9.33
C LEU A 724 17.23 29.56 7.93
N SER A 725 18.46 29.06 7.81
CA SER A 725 19.18 28.87 6.54
C SER A 725 18.60 27.70 5.74
N ALA A 726 19.03 27.56 4.48
CA ALA A 726 18.64 26.45 3.60
C ALA A 726 18.76 25.07 4.28
N THR A 727 19.81 24.87 5.07
CA THR A 727 20.07 23.63 5.84
C THR A 727 19.02 23.34 6.92
N ASN A 728 18.35 24.37 7.45
CA ASN A 728 17.45 24.25 8.60
C ASN A 728 15.97 24.31 8.19
N HIS A 729 15.69 24.50 6.89
CA HIS A 729 14.32 24.57 6.37
C HIS A 729 13.54 23.28 6.59
N VAL A 730 14.21 22.12 6.56
CA VAL A 730 13.56 20.83 6.80
C VAL A 730 13.01 20.74 8.22
N ASP A 731 13.76 21.18 9.23
CA ASP A 731 13.31 21.15 10.62
C ASP A 731 12.18 22.16 10.87
N ALA A 732 12.27 23.33 10.24
CA ALA A 732 11.31 24.41 10.43
C ALA A 732 10.00 24.23 9.63
N PHE A 733 10.05 23.68 8.42
CA PHE A 733 8.88 23.59 7.53
C PHE A 733 8.46 22.16 7.24
N GLY A 734 9.29 21.16 7.56
CA GLY A 734 9.11 19.78 7.17
C GLY A 734 9.68 19.49 5.77
N PRO A 735 10.06 18.22 5.47
CA PRO A 735 10.78 17.88 4.24
C PRO A 735 10.06 18.28 2.95
N LEU A 736 8.77 17.99 2.86
CA LEU A 736 7.98 18.26 1.65
C LEU A 736 7.87 19.76 1.36
N LEU A 737 7.56 20.57 2.38
CA LEU A 737 7.40 22.02 2.21
C LEU A 737 8.74 22.71 1.96
N ALA A 738 9.81 22.26 2.61
CA ALA A 738 11.18 22.72 2.33
C ALA A 738 11.56 22.44 0.86
N LEU A 739 11.27 21.23 0.37
CA LEU A 739 11.52 20.84 -1.02
C LEU A 739 10.70 21.67 -2.02
N LEU A 740 9.40 21.86 -1.78
CA LEU A 740 8.54 22.71 -2.61
C LEU A 740 9.02 24.16 -2.63
N ARG A 741 9.45 24.69 -1.47
CA ARG A 741 9.96 26.05 -1.32
C ARG A 741 11.28 26.25 -2.09
N LEU A 742 12.16 25.24 -2.08
CA LEU A 742 13.42 25.25 -2.82
C LEU A 742 13.20 25.38 -4.33
N HIS A 743 12.24 24.64 -4.88
CA HIS A 743 11.94 24.62 -6.32
C HIS A 743 11.00 25.73 -6.80
N ASN A 744 10.44 26.52 -5.88
CA ASN A 744 9.62 27.68 -6.21
C ASN A 744 10.53 28.88 -6.61
N HIS A 745 10.66 29.13 -7.93
CA HIS A 745 11.44 30.24 -8.50
C HIS A 745 10.54 31.37 -9.02
N GLY A 746 10.86 32.62 -8.67
CA GLY A 746 10.12 33.81 -9.10
C GLY A 746 10.24 34.10 -10.60
N HIS A 747 11.38 33.82 -11.23
CA HIS A 747 11.62 34.13 -12.64
C HIS A 747 12.15 32.94 -13.45
N ARG A 748 11.43 32.57 -14.53
CA ARG A 748 11.79 31.44 -15.43
C ARG A 748 12.91 31.79 -16.42
N SER A 749 13.49 32.99 -16.38
CA SER A 749 14.23 33.50 -17.54
C SER A 749 15.71 33.12 -17.59
N LYS A 750 16.31 32.48 -16.57
CA LYS A 750 17.78 32.24 -16.56
C LYS A 750 18.26 30.97 -15.84
N LEU A 751 17.52 29.88 -15.92
CA LEU A 751 18.04 28.55 -15.54
C LEU A 751 18.27 27.68 -16.78
N HIS A 752 19.02 28.23 -17.73
CA HIS A 752 19.89 27.49 -18.64
C HIS A 752 21.16 28.35 -18.79
N PRO A 753 22.36 27.74 -18.85
CA PRO A 753 23.54 28.45 -19.35
C PRO A 753 23.33 28.92 -20.79
#